data_AF-A0AAV6XA20-F1
#
_entry.id   AF-A0AAV6XA20-F1
#
_cell.length_a   1.000
_cell.length_b   1.000
_cell.length_c   1.000
_cell.angle_alpha   90.00
_cell.angle_beta   90.00
_cell.angle_gamma   90.00
#
_symmetry.space_group_name_H-M   'P 1'
#
loop_
_entity.id
_entity.type
_entity.pdbx_description
1 polymer ?
#
loop_
_entity_poly.entity_id
_entity_poly.type
_entity_poly.pdbx_seq_one_letter_code
_entity_poly.pdbx_strand_id
1 'polypeptide(L)'
;MQDDADIEITHISLDGQLKLMQYIATDCYARNGSSTYNDPYIELPISMTVNNTANRFTVVGCDTYGFVSGRRLDRNYTTGCTAMCDSMQEYLVAGSCMGLGCCQNVIPRDVWKVDIELWSYNNHSSVWNFNDCSYGFLAEESAFSFSPESLTNLKNVEKLPMVADWAIGNGTCEEAKMNSSSYACVSANSRCYKPDNGYGYRCRCEDGYEGNPYLIDGCQDRNECAVPGLKYCKHGCVNTVGGFQCPCPKGYRGDGRIGGEGCSRGESLMLKLLAGIAVGVIGLLLVLCCLYLELKRRRSNRKKQKFFLQNGGALLQEKLVRRERSRDIVKFFSSSELAKATNNFHGSRIIGQGGFGTVYQGLFPDNNVVAIKKSKRVDPNQIDQFINEVIVLSQINHRSVVRLLGCCLETEVPLLVYEFIDNGTLAVNIHNEAKARFLDWSMRLKIAAEAAGVLSYLHSAASTPIIHRDVKSDNILLDRSFTAKVSDFGAWRLIPLDQTQLSTMVQGTFGYLDPEYMQNVYSFGVVLVELLTGRKALSFDRPEDEQNLANFFLSMLRQELLFQVLDVNIVGEGNMEQITEVARLAQLCLHVKGEDRPSMKQVAMELEGLRKHLWVQTEQSVEEMESLIGEGFDGLEYGDGNSTGAGYDSVWDHVILPISGRR
;
A
#
# COMPACT_ATOMS: atom_id res chain seq x y z
N MET A 1 0.73 -63.00 -32.13
CA MET A 1 2.17 -63.31 -32.08
C MET A 1 2.76 -62.28 -31.16
N GLN A 2 3.20 -62.75 -29.99
CA GLN A 2 3.79 -61.94 -28.95
C GLN A 2 5.27 -61.88 -29.31
N ASP A 3 5.63 -60.89 -30.13
CA ASP A 3 7.04 -60.63 -30.40
C ASP A 3 7.64 -60.12 -29.09
N ASP A 4 8.47 -60.95 -28.46
CA ASP A 4 9.37 -60.53 -27.39
C ASP A 4 10.21 -59.38 -27.96
N ALA A 5 9.85 -58.14 -27.60
CA ALA A 5 10.61 -56.97 -28.01
C ALA A 5 11.93 -56.97 -27.23
N ASP A 6 12.97 -57.52 -27.85
CA ASP A 6 14.33 -57.47 -27.32
C ASP A 6 14.72 -56.00 -27.07
N ILE A 7 14.93 -55.62 -25.81
CA ILE A 7 15.41 -54.29 -25.44
C ILE A 7 16.91 -54.22 -25.77
N GLU A 8 17.26 -53.34 -26.70
CA GLU A 8 18.65 -53.13 -27.10
C GLU A 8 19.40 -52.30 -26.05
N ILE A 9 20.32 -52.94 -25.34
CA ILE A 9 21.19 -52.31 -24.33
C ILE A 9 22.51 -51.92 -24.99
N THR A 10 22.84 -50.63 -24.99
CA THR A 10 24.05 -50.10 -25.64
C THR A 10 25.20 -49.90 -24.67
N HIS A 11 24.93 -49.65 -23.38
CA HIS A 11 25.96 -49.44 -22.37
C HIS A 11 25.44 -49.74 -20.95
N ILE A 12 26.30 -50.32 -20.11
CA ILE A 12 26.02 -50.58 -18.68
C ILE A 12 27.14 -49.95 -17.84
N SER A 13 26.76 -49.10 -16.89
CA SER A 13 27.68 -48.47 -15.94
C SER A 13 27.59 -49.12 -14.56
N LEU A 14 28.74 -49.20 -13.87
CA LEU A 14 28.84 -49.61 -12.46
C LEU A 14 28.20 -48.60 -11.51
N ASP A 15 27.99 -47.34 -11.92
CA ASP A 15 27.26 -46.33 -11.14
C ASP A 15 25.74 -46.61 -11.09
N GLY A 16 25.30 -47.65 -11.80
CA GLY A 16 23.94 -48.14 -11.78
C GLY A 16 23.05 -47.59 -12.89
N GLN A 17 23.64 -47.10 -13.97
CA GLN A 17 22.92 -46.63 -15.14
C GLN A 17 23.08 -47.61 -16.30
N LEU A 18 22.03 -47.72 -17.11
CA LEU A 18 21.94 -48.53 -18.31
C LEU A 18 21.41 -47.65 -19.44
N LYS A 19 22.09 -47.62 -20.58
CA LYS A 19 21.59 -46.97 -21.79
C LYS A 19 20.94 -48.00 -22.68
N LEU A 20 19.72 -47.72 -23.11
CA LEU A 20 18.94 -48.57 -24.00
C LEU A 20 18.36 -47.75 -25.15
N MET A 21 18.00 -48.39 -26.25
CA MET A 21 17.36 -47.71 -27.40
C MET A 21 15.84 -47.90 -27.35
N GLN A 22 15.10 -46.79 -27.25
CA GLN A 22 13.63 -46.80 -27.18
C GLN A 22 13.02 -46.22 -28.45
N TYR A 23 11.94 -46.86 -28.93
CA TYR A 23 11.18 -46.39 -30.08
C TYR A 23 10.53 -45.03 -29.82
N ILE A 24 10.53 -44.16 -30.83
CA ILE A 24 9.79 -42.90 -30.78
C ILE A 24 8.34 -43.12 -31.24
N ALA A 25 7.41 -42.38 -30.64
CA ALA A 25 6.02 -42.29 -31.05
C ALA A 25 5.90 -41.34 -32.24
N THR A 26 5.03 -41.70 -33.18
CA THR A 26 4.72 -40.89 -34.36
C THR A 26 3.21 -40.86 -34.56
N ASP A 27 2.70 -39.73 -35.02
CA ASP A 27 1.32 -39.59 -35.47
C ASP A 27 1.31 -38.68 -36.71
N CYS A 28 1.18 -39.31 -37.88
CA CYS A 28 1.31 -38.69 -39.19
C CYS A 28 -0.01 -38.65 -39.94
N TYR A 29 -0.32 -37.52 -40.55
CA TYR A 29 -1.59 -37.30 -41.24
C TYR A 29 -1.39 -37.17 -42.75
N ALA A 30 -2.15 -37.94 -43.53
CA ALA A 30 -2.26 -37.73 -44.96
C ALA A 30 -3.21 -36.56 -45.27
N ARG A 31 -3.11 -35.99 -46.48
CA ARG A 31 -3.91 -34.82 -46.90
C ARG A 31 -5.44 -35.06 -46.88
N ASN A 32 -5.87 -36.31 -46.91
CA ASN A 32 -7.28 -36.73 -46.78
C ASN A 32 -7.74 -36.87 -45.32
N GLY A 33 -6.87 -36.59 -44.34
CA GLY A 33 -7.14 -36.69 -42.91
C GLY A 33 -6.95 -38.08 -42.29
N SER A 34 -6.51 -39.10 -43.06
CA SER A 34 -6.20 -40.41 -42.47
C SER A 34 -4.87 -40.37 -41.71
N SER A 35 -4.86 -40.84 -40.46
CA SER A 35 -3.65 -40.93 -39.65
C SER A 35 -2.94 -42.27 -39.79
N THR A 36 -1.63 -42.27 -39.63
CA THR A 36 -0.77 -43.43 -39.42
C THR A 36 0.08 -43.12 -38.19
N TYR A 37 -0.06 -43.93 -37.15
CA TYR A 37 0.58 -43.67 -35.85
C TYR A 37 1.19 -44.94 -35.26
N ASN A 38 2.07 -44.75 -34.28
CA ASN A 38 2.56 -45.80 -33.39
C ASN A 38 2.67 -45.27 -31.96
N ASP A 39 2.23 -46.09 -31.01
CA ASP A 39 2.28 -45.80 -29.58
C ASP A 39 3.27 -46.76 -28.90
N PRO A 40 4.56 -46.40 -28.83
CA PRO A 40 5.58 -47.26 -28.23
C PRO A 40 5.40 -47.32 -26.72
N TYR A 41 5.63 -48.50 -26.17
CA TYR A 41 5.74 -48.71 -24.73
C TYR A 41 7.06 -49.40 -24.38
N ILE A 42 7.47 -49.28 -23.12
CA ILE A 42 8.54 -50.06 -22.53
C ILE A 42 8.17 -50.47 -21.12
N GLU A 43 8.38 -51.76 -20.82
CA GLU A 43 8.14 -52.33 -19.50
C GLU A 43 9.46 -52.92 -18.98
N LEU A 44 10.02 -52.27 -17.97
CA LEU A 44 11.25 -52.68 -17.32
C LEU A 44 10.94 -53.64 -16.15
N PRO A 45 11.84 -54.58 -15.84
CA PRO A 45 11.75 -55.36 -14.61
C PRO A 45 11.69 -54.45 -13.38
N ILE A 46 11.03 -54.88 -12.29
CA ILE A 46 10.85 -54.08 -11.05
C ILE A 46 12.18 -53.62 -10.42
N SER A 47 13.27 -54.34 -10.69
CA SER A 47 14.63 -53.97 -10.26
C SER A 47 15.27 -52.89 -11.14
N MET A 48 14.54 -52.34 -12.11
CA MET A 48 14.97 -51.28 -13.02
C MET A 48 13.90 -50.19 -13.10
N THR A 49 14.33 -48.94 -13.18
CA THR A 49 13.43 -47.79 -13.30
C THR A 49 13.98 -46.79 -14.30
N VAL A 50 13.14 -46.06 -15.00
CA VAL A 50 13.60 -45.01 -15.90
C VAL A 50 14.24 -43.88 -15.10
N ASN A 51 15.43 -43.43 -15.51
CA ASN A 51 16.13 -42.36 -14.81
C ASN A 51 15.42 -41.02 -15.07
N ASN A 52 14.72 -40.51 -14.08
CA ASN A 52 13.88 -39.32 -14.23
C ASN A 52 14.68 -38.02 -14.41
N THR A 53 15.98 -38.02 -14.08
CA THR A 53 16.84 -36.83 -14.19
C THR A 53 17.60 -36.79 -15.51
N ALA A 54 18.04 -37.94 -16.02
CA ALA A 54 18.80 -38.05 -17.26
C ALA A 54 17.90 -37.98 -18.50
N ASN A 55 16.63 -38.38 -18.39
CA ASN A 55 15.70 -38.36 -19.51
C ASN A 55 14.75 -37.17 -19.49
N ARG A 56 14.26 -36.79 -20.66
CA ARG A 56 13.18 -35.83 -20.88
C ARG A 56 12.12 -36.42 -21.79
N PHE A 57 10.85 -36.29 -21.40
CA PHE A 57 9.75 -36.54 -22.31
C PHE A 57 9.62 -35.34 -23.23
N THR A 58 9.71 -35.56 -24.54
CA THR A 58 9.71 -34.51 -25.56
C THR A 58 8.60 -34.79 -26.57
N VAL A 59 7.79 -33.78 -26.86
CA VAL A 59 6.82 -33.76 -27.96
C VAL A 59 7.28 -32.72 -28.98
N VAL A 60 7.37 -33.10 -30.25
CA VAL A 60 7.79 -32.25 -31.37
C VAL A 60 6.73 -32.27 -32.46
N GLY A 61 6.27 -31.10 -32.87
CA GLY A 61 5.20 -30.95 -33.84
C GLY A 61 4.49 -29.61 -33.71
N CYS A 62 3.59 -29.32 -34.65
CA CYS A 62 2.60 -28.26 -34.54
C CYS A 62 1.21 -28.89 -34.46
N ASP A 63 0.23 -28.24 -33.83
CA ASP A 63 -1.12 -28.81 -33.66
C ASP A 63 -1.10 -30.20 -32.98
N THR A 64 -0.19 -30.36 -32.01
CA THR A 64 0.19 -31.66 -31.44
C THR A 64 0.18 -31.62 -29.92
N TYR A 65 -0.35 -32.67 -29.29
CA TYR A 65 -0.16 -32.92 -27.86
C TYR A 65 0.14 -34.40 -27.64
N GLY A 66 0.91 -34.68 -26.59
CA GLY A 66 1.33 -36.02 -26.25
C GLY A 66 1.24 -36.30 -24.77
N PHE A 67 0.94 -37.54 -24.45
CA PHE A 67 0.95 -38.05 -23.09
C PHE A 67 2.03 -39.11 -22.92
N VAL A 68 2.68 -39.07 -21.77
CA VAL A 68 3.48 -40.18 -21.26
C VAL A 68 2.81 -40.69 -20.00
N SER A 69 2.47 -41.98 -20.02
CA SER A 69 1.79 -42.65 -18.92
C SER A 69 2.52 -43.93 -18.54
N GLY A 70 2.08 -44.59 -17.47
CA GLY A 70 2.58 -45.90 -17.11
C GLY A 70 2.47 -46.17 -15.63
N ARG A 71 3.39 -46.99 -15.10
CA ARG A 71 3.37 -47.43 -13.69
C ARG A 71 4.63 -47.00 -12.94
N ARG A 72 4.39 -46.51 -11.72
CA ARG A 72 5.42 -46.26 -10.72
C ARG A 72 5.03 -46.91 -9.40
N LEU A 73 5.91 -47.69 -8.79
CA LEU A 73 5.59 -48.46 -7.57
C LEU A 73 4.22 -49.20 -7.71
N ASP A 74 3.24 -48.85 -6.87
CA ASP A 74 1.86 -49.36 -6.81
C ASP A 74 0.80 -48.47 -7.48
N ARG A 75 1.20 -47.42 -8.23
CA ARG A 75 0.29 -46.42 -8.80
C ARG A 75 0.55 -46.16 -10.28
N ASN A 76 -0.51 -45.74 -10.97
CA ASN A 76 -0.40 -45.22 -12.34
C ASN A 76 0.02 -43.75 -12.30
N TYR A 77 0.72 -43.30 -13.34
CA TYR A 77 0.99 -41.88 -13.57
C TYR A 77 0.69 -41.52 -15.03
N THR A 78 0.34 -40.27 -15.25
CA THR A 78 0.19 -39.67 -16.57
C THR A 78 0.65 -38.22 -16.49
N THR A 79 1.47 -37.80 -17.44
CA THR A 79 1.83 -36.41 -17.66
C THR A 79 1.83 -36.13 -19.16
N GLY A 80 1.78 -34.86 -19.56
CA GLY A 80 1.65 -34.50 -20.96
C GLY A 80 2.36 -33.21 -21.32
N CYS A 81 2.42 -32.95 -22.62
CA CYS A 81 3.00 -31.77 -23.22
C CYS A 81 2.21 -31.40 -24.48
N THR A 82 2.16 -30.11 -24.81
CA THR A 82 1.49 -29.60 -26.02
C THR A 82 2.44 -28.71 -26.81
N ALA A 83 2.45 -28.85 -28.12
CA ALA A 83 3.31 -28.12 -29.04
C ALA A 83 2.46 -27.51 -30.17
N MET A 84 2.50 -26.18 -30.27
CA MET A 84 1.69 -25.39 -31.19
C MET A 84 2.55 -24.48 -32.07
N CYS A 85 2.15 -24.33 -33.33
CA CYS A 85 2.74 -23.37 -34.26
C CYS A 85 1.88 -23.24 -35.52
N ASP A 86 1.89 -22.04 -36.11
CA ASP A 86 1.18 -21.76 -37.37
C ASP A 86 2.15 -21.55 -38.55
N SER A 87 3.46 -21.43 -38.28
CA SER A 87 4.51 -21.28 -39.29
C SER A 87 5.87 -21.82 -38.83
N MET A 88 6.75 -22.12 -39.78
CA MET A 88 8.07 -22.73 -39.52
C MET A 88 9.18 -21.70 -39.20
N GLN A 89 9.01 -20.42 -39.54
CA GLN A 89 10.10 -19.42 -39.49
C GLN A 89 9.91 -18.23 -38.54
N GLU A 90 8.69 -17.86 -38.14
CA GLU A 90 8.51 -16.58 -37.43
C GLU A 90 8.75 -16.64 -35.91
N TYR A 91 8.70 -17.83 -35.29
CA TYR A 91 8.77 -17.95 -33.81
C TYR A 91 9.51 -19.19 -33.26
N LEU A 92 9.97 -20.10 -34.12
CA LEU A 92 10.67 -21.32 -33.68
C LEU A 92 12.16 -21.04 -33.43
N VAL A 93 12.58 -21.10 -32.16
CA VAL A 93 13.96 -20.85 -31.74
C VAL A 93 14.68 -22.17 -31.49
N ALA A 94 15.82 -22.39 -32.16
CA ALA A 94 16.65 -23.57 -31.93
C ALA A 94 17.11 -23.64 -30.45
N GLY A 95 17.03 -24.84 -29.87
CA GLY A 95 17.32 -25.08 -28.45
C GLY A 95 16.21 -24.67 -27.48
N SER A 96 15.10 -24.09 -27.95
CA SER A 96 13.93 -23.74 -27.12
C SER A 96 12.83 -24.79 -27.27
N CYS A 97 12.30 -25.30 -26.15
CA CYS A 97 11.27 -26.35 -26.15
C CYS A 97 10.21 -26.11 -25.04
N MET A 98 9.48 -24.99 -25.18
CA MET A 98 8.53 -24.49 -24.16
C MET A 98 7.05 -24.52 -24.60
N GLY A 99 6.73 -25.25 -25.66
CA GLY A 99 5.36 -25.38 -26.21
C GLY A 99 5.17 -24.80 -27.61
N LEU A 100 6.20 -24.20 -28.21
CA LEU A 100 6.20 -23.72 -29.60
C LEU A 100 7.03 -24.66 -30.46
N GLY A 101 6.38 -25.50 -31.28
CA GLY A 101 7.03 -26.55 -32.10
C GLY A 101 7.66 -27.71 -31.31
N CYS A 102 7.98 -27.50 -30.04
CA CYS A 102 8.54 -28.50 -29.13
C CYS A 102 8.10 -28.22 -27.70
N CYS A 103 7.78 -29.27 -26.96
CA CYS A 103 7.45 -29.23 -25.54
C CYS A 103 8.19 -30.35 -24.78
N GLN A 104 8.85 -30.00 -23.68
CA GLN A 104 9.55 -30.95 -22.80
C GLN A 104 8.93 -31.01 -21.41
N ASN A 105 8.88 -32.22 -20.85
CA ASN A 105 8.43 -32.46 -19.49
C ASN A 105 9.28 -33.55 -18.80
N VAL A 106 9.22 -33.58 -17.47
CA VAL A 106 9.89 -34.58 -16.65
C VAL A 106 8.93 -35.72 -16.29
N ILE A 107 9.47 -36.91 -16.11
CA ILE A 107 8.73 -38.05 -15.55
C ILE A 107 8.94 -38.12 -14.03
N PRO A 108 8.01 -38.73 -13.27
CA PRO A 108 8.22 -38.96 -11.84
C PRO A 108 9.30 -40.03 -11.58
N ARG A 109 9.73 -40.14 -10.32
CA ARG A 109 10.60 -41.22 -9.85
C ARG A 109 9.85 -42.56 -9.79
N ASP A 110 10.63 -43.64 -9.74
CA ASP A 110 10.20 -45.02 -9.52
C ASP A 110 9.35 -45.61 -10.65
N VAL A 111 9.48 -45.03 -11.85
CA VAL A 111 8.76 -45.43 -13.05
C VAL A 111 9.43 -46.65 -13.65
N TRP A 112 8.69 -47.75 -13.83
CA TRP A 112 9.21 -48.98 -14.45
C TRP A 112 8.43 -49.35 -15.72
N LYS A 113 7.26 -48.76 -15.95
CA LYS A 113 6.52 -48.88 -17.22
C LYS A 113 6.24 -47.49 -17.80
N VAL A 114 6.45 -47.35 -19.10
CA VAL A 114 6.21 -46.12 -19.85
C VAL A 114 5.44 -46.45 -21.13
N ASP A 115 4.38 -45.71 -21.39
CA ASP A 115 3.56 -45.75 -22.59
C ASP A 115 3.50 -44.32 -23.14
N ILE A 116 3.77 -44.12 -24.44
CA ILE A 116 3.76 -42.81 -25.09
C ILE A 116 2.67 -42.76 -26.15
N GLU A 117 1.81 -41.76 -26.07
CA GLU A 117 0.70 -41.55 -27.00
C GLU A 117 0.76 -40.12 -27.55
N LEU A 118 0.44 -39.95 -28.83
CA LEU A 118 0.37 -38.66 -29.51
C LEU A 118 -1.01 -38.45 -30.12
N TRP A 119 -1.41 -37.18 -30.17
CA TRP A 119 -2.67 -36.76 -30.71
C TRP A 119 -2.54 -35.39 -31.36
N SER A 120 -3.37 -35.13 -32.37
CA SER A 120 -3.55 -33.81 -32.96
C SER A 120 -4.89 -33.19 -32.57
N TYR A 121 -4.95 -31.86 -32.46
CA TYR A 121 -6.24 -31.19 -32.24
C TYR A 121 -7.05 -31.06 -33.53
N ASN A 122 -6.40 -30.86 -34.69
CA ASN A 122 -7.07 -30.61 -35.96
C ASN A 122 -6.57 -31.53 -37.09
N ASN A 123 -6.05 -32.71 -36.75
CA ASN A 123 -5.49 -33.68 -37.70
C ASN A 123 -4.47 -33.04 -38.66
N HIS A 124 -3.68 -32.09 -38.14
CA HIS A 124 -2.69 -31.30 -38.87
C HIS A 124 -3.23 -30.47 -40.04
N SER A 125 -4.55 -30.24 -40.13
CA SER A 125 -5.20 -29.62 -41.30
C SER A 125 -4.61 -28.26 -41.70
N SER A 126 -4.17 -27.45 -40.72
CA SER A 126 -3.59 -26.12 -40.93
C SER A 126 -2.07 -26.11 -41.12
N VAL A 127 -1.37 -27.15 -40.66
CA VAL A 127 0.10 -27.21 -40.60
C VAL A 127 0.72 -28.23 -41.56
N TRP A 128 -0.11 -29.05 -42.21
CA TRP A 128 0.26 -30.15 -43.11
C TRP A 128 1.33 -29.80 -44.14
N ASN A 129 1.34 -28.56 -44.64
CA ASN A 129 2.30 -28.12 -45.66
C ASN A 129 3.77 -28.10 -45.19
N PHE A 130 4.02 -28.06 -43.88
CA PHE A 130 5.37 -28.00 -43.31
C PHE A 130 5.58 -28.92 -42.10
N ASN A 131 4.52 -29.46 -41.50
CA ASN A 131 4.56 -30.49 -40.47
C ASN A 131 3.39 -31.47 -40.72
N ASP A 132 3.70 -32.63 -41.29
CA ASP A 132 2.74 -33.71 -41.60
C ASP A 132 2.74 -34.83 -40.54
N CYS A 133 3.64 -34.74 -39.55
CA CYS A 133 3.89 -35.75 -38.53
C CYS A 133 4.22 -35.13 -37.17
N SER A 134 3.67 -35.73 -36.14
CA SER A 134 3.99 -35.49 -34.73
C SER A 134 5.02 -36.51 -34.27
N TYR A 135 5.89 -36.13 -33.33
CA TYR A 135 6.88 -37.02 -32.73
C TYR A 135 6.88 -36.91 -31.21
N GLY A 136 7.07 -38.03 -30.52
CA GLY A 136 7.00 -38.11 -29.07
C GLY A 136 7.98 -39.14 -28.55
N PHE A 137 8.83 -38.79 -27.59
CA PHE A 137 9.83 -39.73 -27.09
C PHE A 137 10.30 -39.38 -25.69
N LEU A 138 10.78 -40.40 -24.98
CA LEU A 138 11.46 -40.27 -23.70
C LEU A 138 12.92 -40.68 -23.91
N ALA A 139 13.82 -39.71 -23.93
CA ALA A 139 15.22 -39.92 -24.29
C ALA A 139 16.16 -39.16 -23.36
N GLU A 140 17.43 -39.57 -23.36
CA GLU A 140 18.52 -38.87 -22.68
C GLU A 140 18.55 -37.41 -23.13
N GLU A 141 18.66 -36.46 -22.19
CA GLU A 141 18.55 -35.02 -22.47
C GLU A 141 19.57 -34.55 -23.53
N SER A 142 20.77 -35.12 -23.56
CA SER A 142 21.79 -34.81 -24.56
C SER A 142 21.56 -35.43 -25.94
N ALA A 143 20.61 -36.36 -26.08
CA ALA A 143 20.36 -37.07 -27.32
C ALA A 143 19.55 -36.26 -28.34
N PHE A 144 18.87 -35.21 -27.89
CA PHE A 144 18.04 -34.39 -28.75
C PHE A 144 18.09 -32.91 -28.36
N SER A 145 18.32 -32.05 -29.35
CA SER A 145 18.15 -30.61 -29.25
C SER A 145 17.20 -30.16 -30.35
N PHE A 146 16.18 -29.38 -29.96
CA PHE A 146 15.19 -28.91 -30.93
C PHE A 146 15.79 -27.92 -31.93
N SER A 147 15.35 -28.04 -33.17
CA SER A 147 15.53 -27.05 -34.24
C SER A 147 14.27 -27.04 -35.12
N PRO A 148 13.98 -25.98 -35.87
CA PRO A 148 12.83 -25.96 -36.78
C PRO A 148 12.82 -27.14 -37.78
N GLU A 149 14.00 -27.59 -38.22
CA GLU A 149 14.17 -28.73 -39.12
C GLU A 149 13.78 -30.08 -38.46
N SER A 150 13.72 -30.14 -37.13
CA SER A 150 13.29 -31.33 -36.40
C SER A 150 11.83 -31.72 -36.71
N LEU A 151 11.01 -30.76 -37.19
CA LEU A 151 9.63 -31.01 -37.62
C LEU A 151 9.54 -31.94 -38.85
N THR A 152 10.62 -32.08 -39.62
CA THR A 152 10.69 -32.95 -40.80
C THR A 152 11.75 -34.05 -40.68
N ASN A 153 12.89 -33.74 -40.03
CA ASN A 153 14.05 -34.63 -39.99
C ASN A 153 13.84 -35.86 -39.08
N LEU A 154 12.92 -35.78 -38.11
CA LEU A 154 12.62 -36.90 -37.20
C LEU A 154 11.89 -38.06 -37.90
N LYS A 155 11.37 -37.89 -39.12
CA LYS A 155 10.72 -38.94 -39.90
C LYS A 155 11.58 -40.18 -40.14
N ASN A 156 12.91 -40.02 -40.13
CA ASN A 156 13.87 -41.08 -40.39
C ASN A 156 14.49 -41.64 -39.09
N VAL A 157 14.01 -41.23 -37.92
CA VAL A 157 14.53 -41.66 -36.62
C VAL A 157 13.54 -42.65 -36.03
N GLU A 158 13.95 -43.91 -35.86
CA GLU A 158 13.07 -44.93 -35.27
C GLU A 158 13.24 -45.04 -33.75
N LYS A 159 14.47 -44.90 -33.25
CA LYS A 159 14.82 -45.07 -31.83
C LYS A 159 15.74 -43.96 -31.35
N LEU A 160 15.60 -43.60 -30.08
CA LEU A 160 16.49 -42.69 -29.36
C LEU A 160 17.02 -43.35 -28.07
N PRO A 161 18.23 -42.98 -27.61
CA PRO A 161 18.79 -43.54 -26.39
C PRO A 161 18.02 -43.02 -25.16
N MET A 162 17.67 -43.93 -24.26
CA MET A 162 17.05 -43.69 -22.96
C MET A 162 17.94 -44.27 -21.85
N VAL A 163 17.97 -43.59 -20.69
CA VAL A 163 18.73 -44.04 -19.52
C VAL A 163 17.81 -44.70 -18.49
N ALA A 164 18.08 -45.94 -18.14
CA ALA A 164 17.45 -46.64 -17.03
C ALA A 164 18.43 -46.78 -15.85
N ASP A 165 17.89 -46.75 -14.65
CA ASP A 165 18.56 -47.07 -13.40
C ASP A 165 18.33 -48.55 -13.08
N TRP A 166 19.40 -49.33 -12.86
CA TRP A 166 19.28 -50.75 -12.49
C TRP A 166 19.65 -50.97 -11.02
N ALA A 167 19.08 -51.97 -10.37
CA ALA A 167 19.37 -52.34 -9.00
C ALA A 167 19.30 -53.86 -8.83
N ILE A 168 19.79 -54.35 -7.69
CA ILE A 168 19.82 -55.78 -7.37
C ILE A 168 18.65 -56.13 -6.46
N GLY A 169 17.89 -57.15 -6.88
CA GLY A 169 16.77 -57.66 -6.12
C GLY A 169 15.64 -56.63 -5.92
N ASN A 170 14.71 -56.97 -5.05
CA ASN A 170 13.55 -56.13 -4.70
C ASN A 170 13.53 -55.70 -3.22
N GLY A 171 14.39 -56.28 -2.38
CA GLY A 171 14.49 -55.99 -0.94
C GLY A 171 15.46 -54.86 -0.60
N THR A 172 15.54 -54.53 0.70
CA THR A 172 16.46 -53.49 1.18
C THR A 172 17.90 -54.00 1.31
N CYS A 173 18.86 -53.07 1.34
CA CYS A 173 20.28 -53.38 1.60
C CYS A 173 20.47 -54.14 2.93
N GLU A 174 19.69 -53.85 3.96
CA GLU A 174 19.78 -54.56 5.26
C GLU A 174 19.22 -55.98 5.19
N GLU A 175 18.10 -56.18 4.48
CA GLU A 175 17.56 -57.53 4.21
C GLU A 175 18.54 -58.38 3.40
N ALA A 176 19.17 -57.78 2.39
CA ALA A 176 20.14 -58.47 1.54
C ALA A 176 21.38 -58.93 2.30
N LYS A 177 21.84 -58.16 3.30
CA LYS A 177 22.97 -58.56 4.17
C LYS A 177 22.65 -59.79 5.04
N MET A 178 21.38 -60.00 5.40
CA MET A 178 20.99 -61.16 6.21
C MET A 178 21.06 -62.48 5.42
N ASN A 179 20.96 -62.43 4.09
CA ASN A 179 21.04 -63.60 3.22
C ASN A 179 22.38 -63.65 2.46
N SER A 180 23.41 -64.17 3.13
CA SER A 180 24.80 -64.20 2.63
C SER A 180 24.98 -64.91 1.27
N SER A 181 24.10 -65.84 0.89
CA SER A 181 24.21 -66.56 -0.39
C SER A 181 23.68 -65.77 -1.59
N SER A 182 22.85 -64.75 -1.38
CA SER A 182 22.29 -63.88 -2.42
C SER A 182 22.83 -62.45 -2.40
N TYR A 183 23.74 -62.14 -1.48
CA TYR A 183 24.31 -60.80 -1.33
C TYR A 183 25.32 -60.52 -2.44
N ALA A 184 25.08 -59.46 -3.21
CA ALA A 184 25.84 -59.18 -4.43
C ALA A 184 27.09 -58.32 -4.23
N CYS A 185 27.25 -57.65 -3.08
CA CYS A 185 28.47 -56.88 -2.79
C CYS A 185 29.53 -57.82 -2.20
N VAL A 186 30.12 -58.63 -3.09
CA VAL A 186 31.01 -59.73 -2.71
C VAL A 186 32.46 -59.30 -2.50
N SER A 187 32.80 -58.07 -2.89
CA SER A 187 34.16 -57.55 -2.72
C SER A 187 34.44 -57.14 -1.27
N ALA A 188 35.67 -57.40 -0.79
CA ALA A 188 36.15 -56.82 0.45
C ALA A 188 36.22 -55.29 0.33
N ASN A 189 35.92 -54.56 1.41
CA ASN A 189 35.82 -53.09 1.41
C ASN A 189 34.78 -52.56 0.40
N SER A 190 33.66 -53.27 0.27
CA SER A 190 32.48 -52.80 -0.46
C SER A 190 31.27 -52.74 0.47
N ARG A 191 30.33 -51.84 0.14
CA ARG A 191 29.09 -51.66 0.91
C ARG A 191 27.89 -51.59 -0.02
N CYS A 192 26.75 -52.11 0.45
CA CYS A 192 25.49 -51.83 -0.22
C CYS A 192 24.91 -50.47 0.16
N TYR A 193 24.11 -49.91 -0.73
CA TYR A 193 23.32 -48.70 -0.50
C TYR A 193 22.00 -48.78 -1.28
N LYS A 194 20.99 -48.04 -0.80
CA LYS A 194 19.71 -47.89 -1.52
C LYS A 194 19.87 -46.81 -2.59
N PRO A 195 19.51 -47.06 -3.87
CA PRO A 195 19.50 -46.02 -4.90
C PRO A 195 18.38 -45.00 -4.65
N ASP A 196 18.55 -43.77 -5.16
CA ASP A 196 17.58 -42.67 -5.00
C ASP A 196 16.30 -42.82 -5.84
N ASN A 197 16.33 -43.73 -6.83
CA ASN A 197 15.28 -44.02 -7.78
C ASN A 197 15.11 -45.55 -7.87
N GLY A 198 13.91 -46.06 -7.59
CA GLY A 198 13.58 -47.48 -7.68
C GLY A 198 13.80 -48.31 -6.41
N TYR A 199 13.61 -49.63 -6.56
CA TYR A 199 13.72 -50.63 -5.50
C TYR A 199 15.08 -51.32 -5.50
N GLY A 200 15.34 -52.15 -4.49
CA GLY A 200 16.55 -52.95 -4.39
C GLY A 200 17.72 -52.20 -3.75
N TYR A 201 18.92 -52.70 -4.01
CA TYR A 201 20.17 -52.11 -3.56
C TYR A 201 21.25 -52.15 -4.65
N ARG A 202 22.28 -51.33 -4.49
CA ARG A 202 23.50 -51.35 -5.31
C ARG A 202 24.72 -51.50 -4.41
N CYS A 203 25.85 -51.82 -5.02
CA CYS A 203 27.12 -51.95 -4.34
C CYS A 203 28.04 -50.83 -4.80
N ARG A 204 28.83 -50.30 -3.87
CA ARG A 204 29.94 -49.39 -4.18
C ARG A 204 31.13 -49.77 -3.31
N CYS A 205 32.34 -49.49 -3.79
CA CYS A 205 33.52 -49.59 -2.93
C CYS A 205 33.40 -48.58 -1.78
N GLU A 206 34.02 -48.91 -0.65
CA GLU A 206 34.15 -48.00 0.48
C GLU A 206 35.01 -46.79 0.10
N ASP A 207 34.89 -45.72 0.90
CA ASP A 207 35.66 -44.51 0.66
C ASP A 207 37.17 -44.83 0.77
N GLY A 208 37.96 -44.45 -0.23
CA GLY A 208 39.39 -44.83 -0.34
C GLY A 208 39.66 -46.07 -1.19
N TYR A 209 38.61 -46.72 -1.74
CA TYR A 209 38.73 -47.87 -2.63
C TYR A 209 38.07 -47.59 -3.99
N GLU A 210 38.61 -48.16 -5.06
CA GLU A 210 38.07 -48.09 -6.42
C GLU A 210 38.03 -49.45 -7.10
N GLY A 211 37.18 -49.60 -8.12
CA GLY A 211 37.02 -50.84 -8.87
C GLY A 211 35.59 -51.36 -8.88
N ASN A 212 35.43 -52.67 -9.02
CA ASN A 212 34.14 -53.31 -9.21
C ASN A 212 33.69 -54.08 -7.95
N PRO A 213 32.70 -53.56 -7.18
CA PRO A 213 32.28 -54.17 -5.92
C PRO A 213 31.52 -55.50 -6.09
N TYR A 214 31.14 -55.85 -7.32
CA TYR A 214 30.43 -57.09 -7.65
C TYR A 214 31.36 -58.27 -7.93
N LEU A 215 32.68 -58.05 -7.91
CA LEU A 215 33.69 -59.08 -8.08
C LEU A 215 34.42 -59.34 -6.77
N ILE A 216 34.74 -60.60 -6.50
CA ILE A 216 35.64 -60.97 -5.38
C ILE A 216 36.97 -60.22 -5.60
N ASP A 217 37.44 -59.51 -4.57
CA ASP A 217 38.61 -58.63 -4.60
C ASP A 217 38.60 -57.52 -5.68
N GLY A 218 37.41 -57.18 -6.18
CA GLY A 218 37.25 -56.10 -7.17
C GLY A 218 37.40 -54.66 -6.65
N CYS A 219 37.27 -54.39 -5.35
CA CYS A 219 37.56 -53.09 -4.73
C CYS A 219 39.00 -53.06 -4.22
N GLN A 220 39.83 -52.25 -4.88
CA GLN A 220 41.25 -52.11 -4.56
C GLN A 220 41.53 -50.75 -3.95
N ASP A 221 42.57 -50.68 -3.11
CA ASP A 221 43.01 -49.44 -2.50
C ASP A 221 43.33 -48.40 -3.58
N ARG A 222 42.66 -47.25 -3.52
CA ARG A 222 42.83 -46.19 -4.49
C ARG A 222 44.05 -45.37 -4.08
N ASN A 223 45.07 -45.33 -4.93
CA ASN A 223 46.21 -44.47 -4.65
C ASN A 223 45.91 -43.01 -4.99
N GLU A 224 45.33 -42.25 -4.04
CA GLU A 224 44.94 -40.86 -4.29
C GLU A 224 46.14 -39.95 -4.57
N CYS A 225 47.35 -40.35 -4.15
CA CYS A 225 48.58 -39.62 -4.41
C CYS A 225 49.11 -39.80 -5.86
N ALA A 226 48.64 -40.81 -6.59
CA ALA A 226 49.09 -41.11 -7.95
C ALA A 226 48.18 -40.54 -9.06
N VAL A 227 47.04 -39.93 -8.70
CA VAL A 227 46.07 -39.40 -9.67
C VAL A 227 46.60 -38.11 -10.33
N PRO A 228 46.85 -38.09 -11.65
CA PRO A 228 47.36 -36.90 -12.33
C PRO A 228 46.36 -35.74 -12.26
N GLY A 229 46.80 -34.57 -11.79
CA GLY A 229 46.02 -33.32 -11.80
C GLY A 229 45.21 -33.01 -10.53
N LEU A 230 44.99 -33.97 -9.63
CA LEU A 230 44.30 -33.75 -8.36
C LEU A 230 45.31 -33.51 -7.22
N LYS A 231 45.57 -32.23 -6.89
CA LYS A 231 46.38 -31.88 -5.71
C LYS A 231 45.50 -31.88 -4.46
N TYR A 232 45.43 -33.02 -3.78
CA TYR A 232 44.74 -33.12 -2.48
C TYR A 232 45.56 -32.53 -1.33
N CYS A 233 46.89 -32.53 -1.42
CA CYS A 233 47.79 -32.08 -0.37
C CYS A 233 48.63 -30.88 -0.82
N LYS A 234 48.91 -29.95 0.12
CA LYS A 234 49.68 -28.73 -0.16
C LYS A 234 51.20 -28.94 -0.23
N HIS A 235 51.74 -29.87 0.57
CA HIS A 235 53.19 -30.04 0.74
C HIS A 235 53.72 -31.43 0.39
N GLY A 236 52.89 -32.47 0.48
CA GLY A 236 53.23 -33.86 0.12
C GLY A 236 52.05 -34.77 0.43
N CYS A 237 51.97 -35.92 -0.25
CA CYS A 237 50.89 -36.90 -0.11
C CYS A 237 51.51 -38.27 0.19
N VAL A 238 50.97 -38.96 1.20
CA VAL A 238 51.37 -40.33 1.56
C VAL A 238 50.12 -41.21 1.49
N ASN A 239 50.13 -42.19 0.59
CA ASN A 239 49.04 -43.15 0.46
C ASN A 239 49.02 -44.10 1.66
N THR A 240 47.82 -44.41 2.14
CA THR A 240 47.55 -45.36 3.23
C THR A 240 46.42 -46.29 2.81
N VAL A 241 46.32 -47.48 3.41
CA VAL A 241 45.20 -48.38 3.08
C VAL A 241 43.87 -47.72 3.49
N GLY A 242 42.97 -47.50 2.53
CA GLY A 242 41.68 -46.83 2.70
C GLY A 242 41.74 -45.30 2.68
N GLY A 243 42.84 -44.68 2.23
CA GLY A 243 42.91 -43.22 2.02
C GLY A 243 44.32 -42.63 2.03
N PHE A 244 44.49 -41.36 2.37
CA PHE A 244 45.80 -40.69 2.32
C PHE A 244 46.03 -39.69 3.46
N GLN A 245 47.31 -39.43 3.74
CA GLN A 245 47.78 -38.44 4.70
C GLN A 245 48.56 -37.31 4.01
N CYS A 246 48.28 -36.07 4.41
CA CYS A 246 49.02 -34.89 3.98
C CYS A 246 49.92 -34.39 5.13
N PRO A 247 51.20 -34.78 5.19
CA PRO A 247 52.08 -34.30 6.25
C PRO A 247 52.34 -32.79 6.16
N CYS A 248 52.32 -32.12 7.32
CA CYS A 248 52.71 -30.71 7.43
C CYS A 248 54.23 -30.55 7.66
N PRO A 249 54.85 -29.47 7.13
CA PRO A 249 56.24 -29.14 7.41
C PRO A 249 56.51 -28.92 8.90
N LYS A 250 57.75 -29.16 9.35
CA LYS A 250 58.17 -28.94 10.75
C LYS A 250 57.81 -27.52 11.22
N GLY A 251 57.08 -27.42 12.33
CA GLY A 251 56.63 -26.15 12.92
C GLY A 251 55.20 -25.70 12.52
N TYR A 252 54.51 -26.48 11.69
CA TYR A 252 53.12 -26.24 11.29
C TYR A 252 52.21 -27.36 11.81
N ARG A 253 50.95 -27.05 12.10
CA ARG A 253 49.92 -28.02 12.53
C ARG A 253 48.68 -27.89 11.63
N GLY A 254 47.92 -28.97 11.51
CA GLY A 254 46.69 -29.04 10.71
C GLY A 254 46.64 -30.31 9.85
N ASP A 255 45.63 -30.41 8.99
CA ASP A 255 45.33 -31.61 8.19
C ASP A 255 46.12 -31.70 6.88
N GLY A 256 46.82 -30.63 6.47
CA GLY A 256 47.63 -30.56 5.27
C GLY A 256 46.87 -30.63 3.93
N ARG A 257 45.53 -30.69 3.96
CA ARG A 257 44.67 -30.84 2.79
C ARG A 257 44.37 -29.51 2.11
N ILE A 258 44.21 -29.53 0.78
CA ILE A 258 43.75 -28.38 -0.01
C ILE A 258 42.22 -28.32 0.08
N GLY A 259 41.68 -27.25 0.67
CA GLY A 259 40.24 -27.11 0.97
C GLY A 259 39.84 -27.54 2.39
N GLY A 260 40.77 -28.12 3.17
CA GLY A 260 40.62 -28.39 4.61
C GLY A 260 41.25 -27.30 5.48
N GLU A 261 41.66 -27.62 6.71
CA GLU A 261 42.35 -26.68 7.61
C GLU A 261 43.73 -26.27 7.08
N GLY A 262 44.34 -27.09 6.21
CA GLY A 262 45.65 -26.87 5.64
C GLY A 262 46.76 -26.97 6.69
N CYS A 263 47.95 -26.48 6.36
CA CYS A 263 49.03 -26.34 7.33
C CYS A 263 49.08 -24.90 7.83
N SER A 264 48.65 -24.67 9.07
CA SER A 264 48.72 -23.37 9.71
C SER A 264 49.88 -23.33 10.71
N ARG A 265 50.56 -22.19 10.78
CA ARG A 265 51.56 -21.93 11.82
C ARG A 265 50.78 -21.68 13.10
N GLY A 266 51.04 -22.46 14.15
CA GLY A 266 50.28 -22.39 15.39
C GLY A 266 50.06 -20.94 15.85
N GLU A 267 48.80 -20.53 15.96
CA GLU A 267 48.44 -19.16 16.31
C GLU A 267 48.94 -18.78 17.71
N SER A 268 49.38 -17.53 17.83
CA SER A 268 49.73 -16.93 19.11
C SER A 268 48.48 -16.81 19.99
N LEU A 269 48.61 -17.20 21.26
CA LEU A 269 47.61 -17.06 22.32
C LEU A 269 47.00 -15.64 22.40
N MET A 270 47.72 -14.62 21.91
CA MET A 270 47.27 -13.23 21.82
C MET A 270 46.04 -13.03 20.92
N LEU A 271 45.90 -13.75 19.79
CA LEU A 271 44.80 -13.49 18.86
C LEU A 271 43.43 -13.92 19.44
N LYS A 272 43.40 -15.04 20.18
CA LYS A 272 42.19 -15.54 20.84
C LYS A 272 41.73 -14.62 21.97
N LEU A 273 42.68 -14.03 22.71
CA LEU A 273 42.38 -13.06 23.76
C LEU A 273 41.78 -11.77 23.18
N LEU A 274 42.32 -11.26 22.07
CA LEU A 274 41.82 -10.06 21.41
C LEU A 274 40.41 -10.26 20.84
N ALA A 275 40.11 -11.41 20.23
CA ALA A 275 38.78 -11.72 19.72
C ALA A 275 37.72 -11.81 20.84
N GLY A 276 38.07 -12.44 21.97
CA GLY A 276 37.18 -12.52 23.14
C GLY A 276 36.87 -11.13 23.73
N ILE A 277 37.87 -10.26 23.82
CA ILE A 277 37.69 -8.87 24.27
C ILE A 277 36.79 -8.10 23.30
N ALA A 278 36.97 -8.26 21.99
CA ALA A 278 36.16 -7.58 20.98
C ALA A 278 34.68 -7.95 21.08
N VAL A 279 34.35 -9.24 21.22
CA VAL A 279 32.95 -9.71 21.37
C VAL A 279 32.35 -9.21 22.68
N GLY A 280 33.10 -9.24 23.78
CA GLY A 280 32.67 -8.71 25.07
C GLY A 280 32.36 -7.20 25.02
N VAL A 281 33.21 -6.42 24.35
CA VAL A 281 32.99 -4.98 24.15
C VAL A 281 31.76 -4.71 23.29
N ILE A 282 31.56 -5.45 22.19
CA ILE A 282 30.37 -5.31 21.34
C ILE A 282 29.09 -5.63 22.14
N GLY A 283 29.09 -6.73 22.90
CA GLY A 283 27.96 -7.10 23.76
C GLY A 283 27.64 -6.03 24.80
N LEU A 284 28.67 -5.48 25.46
CA LEU A 284 28.50 -4.37 26.42
C LEU A 284 27.92 -3.12 25.75
N LEU A 285 28.40 -2.75 24.57
CA LEU A 285 27.91 -1.58 23.83
C LEU A 285 26.43 -1.75 23.41
N LEU A 286 26.01 -2.95 23.01
CA LEU A 286 24.61 -3.24 22.70
C LEU A 286 23.71 -3.11 23.93
N VAL A 287 24.13 -3.66 25.08
CA VAL A 287 23.39 -3.53 26.34
C VAL A 287 23.28 -2.05 26.76
N LEU A 288 24.37 -1.30 26.69
CA LEU A 288 24.39 0.14 26.99
C LEU A 288 23.47 0.91 26.02
N CYS A 289 23.45 0.56 24.74
CA CYS A 289 22.56 1.16 23.74
C CYS A 289 21.07 0.88 24.06
N CYS A 290 20.71 -0.37 24.36
CA CYS A 290 19.35 -0.74 24.74
C CYS A 290 18.91 -0.01 26.02
N LEU A 291 19.77 0.03 27.05
CA LEU A 291 19.51 0.78 28.28
C LEU A 291 19.34 2.28 28.00
N TYR A 292 20.18 2.87 27.15
CA TYR A 292 20.05 4.27 26.75
C TYR A 292 18.72 4.54 26.04
N LEU A 293 18.32 3.69 25.09
CA LEU A 293 17.06 3.83 24.37
C LEU A 293 15.84 3.70 25.30
N GLU A 294 15.87 2.75 26.23
CA GLU A 294 14.81 2.57 27.23
C GLU A 294 14.75 3.76 28.20
N LEU A 295 15.90 4.26 28.67
CA LEU A 295 15.96 5.48 29.48
C LEU A 295 15.44 6.70 28.71
N LYS A 296 15.78 6.84 27.42
CA LYS A 296 15.27 7.89 26.54
C LYS A 296 13.75 7.79 26.38
N ARG A 297 13.22 6.59 26.16
CA ARG A 297 11.77 6.31 26.07
C ARG A 297 11.05 6.67 27.36
N ARG A 298 11.56 6.21 28.51
CA ARG A 298 11.01 6.53 29.85
C ARG A 298 11.04 8.03 30.13
N ARG A 299 12.14 8.72 29.82
CA ARG A 299 12.24 10.18 29.96
C ARG A 299 11.21 10.90 29.08
N SER A 300 11.01 10.45 27.84
CA SER A 300 9.99 11.01 26.95
C SER A 300 8.57 10.83 27.49
N ASN A 301 8.22 9.62 27.96
CA ASN A 301 6.90 9.34 28.52
C ASN A 301 6.63 10.13 29.81
N ARG A 302 7.63 10.24 30.69
CA ARG A 302 7.53 11.10 31.90
C ARG A 302 7.28 12.56 31.55
N LYS A 303 7.91 13.10 30.50
CA LYS A 303 7.63 14.46 30.02
C LYS A 303 6.20 14.61 29.50
N LYS A 304 5.72 13.67 28.68
CA LYS A 304 4.33 13.67 28.18
C LYS A 304 3.31 13.63 29.32
N GLN A 305 3.51 12.76 30.31
CA GLN A 305 2.63 12.67 31.47
C GLN A 305 2.69 13.94 32.35
N LYS A 306 3.88 14.53 32.51
CA LYS A 306 4.03 15.82 33.19
C LYS A 306 3.22 16.91 32.49
N PHE A 307 3.33 17.03 31.17
CA PHE A 307 2.54 17.99 30.40
C PHE A 307 1.05 17.70 30.45
N PHE A 308 0.64 16.43 30.37
CA PHE A 308 -0.76 16.05 30.50
C PHE A 308 -1.38 16.52 31.83
N LEU A 309 -0.65 16.37 32.94
CA LEU A 309 -1.09 16.87 34.24
C LEU A 309 -1.05 18.40 34.33
N GLN A 310 0.02 19.03 33.84
CA GLN A 310 0.17 20.50 33.84
C GLN A 310 -0.89 21.20 32.99
N ASN A 311 -1.30 20.60 31.87
CA ASN A 311 -2.35 21.11 31.00
C ASN A 311 -3.76 20.74 31.47
N GLY A 312 -3.91 20.19 32.68
CA GLY A 312 -5.20 19.93 33.30
C GLY A 312 -5.93 18.70 32.78
N GLY A 313 -5.23 17.74 32.16
CA GLY A 313 -5.84 16.55 31.56
C GLY A 313 -6.62 15.67 32.54
N ALA A 314 -6.13 15.53 33.78
CA ALA A 314 -6.85 14.78 34.82
C ALA A 314 -8.18 15.45 35.19
N LEU A 315 -8.18 16.79 35.34
CA LEU A 315 -9.37 17.57 35.67
C LEU A 315 -10.38 17.59 34.52
N LEU A 316 -9.91 17.68 33.27
CA LEU A 316 -10.77 17.58 32.09
C LEU A 316 -11.42 16.19 31.99
N GLN A 317 -10.65 15.12 32.21
CA GLN A 317 -11.20 13.74 32.24
C GLN A 317 -12.26 13.58 33.33
N GLU A 318 -12.01 14.07 34.55
CA GLU A 318 -12.99 14.01 35.64
C GLU A 318 -14.28 14.76 35.29
N LYS A 319 -14.17 15.98 34.74
CA LYS A 319 -15.34 16.79 34.35
C LYS A 319 -16.13 16.16 33.19
N LEU A 320 -15.48 15.46 32.26
CA LEU A 320 -16.14 14.75 31.17
C LEU A 320 -16.90 13.51 31.68
N VAL A 321 -16.28 12.71 32.55
CA VAL A 321 -16.91 11.51 33.14
C VAL A 321 -18.12 11.87 34.02
N ARG A 322 -18.03 12.93 34.83
CA ARG A 322 -19.15 13.36 35.69
C ARG A 322 -20.38 13.86 34.93
N ARG A 323 -20.27 14.14 33.62
CA ARG A 323 -21.30 14.82 32.81
C ARG A 323 -21.92 13.90 31.75
N GLU A 324 -22.05 12.60 32.03
CA GLU A 324 -22.56 11.47 31.19
C GLU A 324 -23.94 11.64 30.46
N ARG A 325 -24.37 12.85 30.06
CA ARG A 325 -25.60 13.10 29.29
C ARG A 325 -25.41 13.72 27.89
N SER A 326 -24.19 13.92 27.39
CA SER A 326 -23.96 14.42 26.02
C SER A 326 -23.22 13.41 25.14
N ARG A 327 -23.74 13.17 23.93
CA ARG A 327 -23.33 12.12 22.98
C ARG A 327 -21.98 12.36 22.28
N ASP A 328 -21.30 13.49 22.52
CA ASP A 328 -20.04 13.83 21.87
C ASP A 328 -18.91 13.98 22.91
N ILE A 329 -18.22 12.88 23.21
CA ILE A 329 -17.04 12.89 24.08
C ILE A 329 -15.86 13.50 23.32
N VAL A 330 -15.25 14.54 23.89
CA VAL A 330 -14.02 15.15 23.37
C VAL A 330 -12.94 14.09 23.22
N LYS A 331 -12.44 13.89 22.00
CA LYS A 331 -11.37 12.91 21.74
C LYS A 331 -10.02 13.43 22.23
N PHE A 332 -9.30 12.61 22.98
CA PHE A 332 -7.90 12.86 23.33
C PHE A 332 -6.98 12.28 22.25
N PHE A 333 -6.18 13.15 21.63
CA PHE A 333 -5.19 12.78 20.63
C PHE A 333 -3.80 12.68 21.26
N SER A 334 -2.97 11.74 20.78
CA SER A 334 -1.58 11.66 21.23
C SER A 334 -0.70 12.68 20.51
N SER A 335 0.34 13.16 21.19
CA SER A 335 1.34 14.06 20.62
C SER A 335 1.99 13.48 19.35
N SER A 336 2.21 12.17 19.32
CA SER A 336 2.76 11.44 18.17
C SER A 336 1.81 11.37 16.99
N GLU A 337 0.50 11.24 17.24
CA GLU A 337 -0.52 11.17 16.20
C GLU A 337 -0.65 12.52 15.48
N LEU A 338 -0.71 13.62 16.24
CA LEU A 338 -0.76 14.98 15.67
C LEU A 338 0.56 15.36 14.98
N ALA A 339 1.71 14.92 15.53
CA ALA A 339 3.00 15.11 14.87
C ALA A 339 3.04 14.38 13.52
N LYS A 340 2.57 13.12 13.43
CA LYS A 340 2.50 12.41 12.15
C LYS A 340 1.56 13.10 11.17
N ALA A 341 0.36 13.48 11.61
CA ALA A 341 -0.65 14.12 10.75
C ALA A 341 -0.17 15.46 10.15
N THR A 342 0.71 16.18 10.86
CA THR A 342 1.23 17.49 10.46
C THR A 342 2.65 17.44 9.88
N ASN A 343 3.21 16.25 9.65
CA ASN A 343 4.61 16.05 9.28
C ASN A 343 5.60 16.77 10.23
N ASN A 344 5.47 16.50 11.53
CA ASN A 344 6.18 17.17 12.63
C ASN A 344 5.98 18.69 12.66
N PHE A 345 4.75 19.15 12.45
CA PHE A 345 4.41 20.59 12.41
C PHE A 345 5.25 21.36 11.37
N HIS A 346 5.45 20.77 10.19
CA HIS A 346 6.23 21.38 9.12
C HIS A 346 5.61 22.70 8.63
N GLY A 347 6.45 23.66 8.23
CA GLY A 347 6.00 24.98 7.78
C GLY A 347 5.05 24.94 6.58
N SER A 348 5.20 23.96 5.68
CA SER A 348 4.32 23.77 4.52
C SER A 348 2.89 23.34 4.88
N ARG A 349 2.64 22.92 6.12
CA ARG A 349 1.30 22.57 6.61
C ARG A 349 0.61 23.75 7.29
N ILE A 350 1.24 24.91 7.40
CA ILE A 350 0.63 26.09 8.05
C ILE A 350 -0.49 26.64 7.15
N ILE A 351 -1.69 26.72 7.69
CA ILE A 351 -2.87 27.31 7.01
C ILE A 351 -3.29 28.65 7.64
N GLY A 352 -2.78 28.96 8.83
CA GLY A 352 -3.01 30.25 9.48
C GLY A 352 -2.03 30.49 10.62
N GLN A 353 -1.62 31.74 10.81
CA GLN A 353 -0.74 32.14 11.91
C GLN A 353 -1.19 33.50 12.45
N GLY A 354 -1.52 33.56 13.74
CA GLY A 354 -2.12 34.75 14.35
C GLY A 354 -1.72 34.97 15.81
N GLY A 355 -2.40 35.88 16.49
CA GLY A 355 -2.15 36.20 17.91
C GLY A 355 -2.31 34.99 18.84
N PHE A 356 -3.28 34.12 18.54
CA PHE A 356 -3.66 32.99 19.39
C PHE A 356 -2.90 31.69 19.11
N GLY A 357 -2.07 31.61 18.07
CA GLY A 357 -1.45 30.35 17.69
C GLY A 357 -1.02 30.25 16.23
N THR A 358 -0.53 29.06 15.90
CA THR A 358 -0.34 28.62 14.51
C THR A 358 -1.29 27.44 14.26
N VAL A 359 -1.99 27.48 13.13
CA VAL A 359 -2.92 26.43 12.69
C VAL A 359 -2.25 25.65 11.57
N TYR A 360 -2.20 24.33 11.75
CA TYR A 360 -1.63 23.39 10.79
C TYR A 360 -2.74 22.52 10.18
N GLN A 361 -2.67 22.29 8.89
CA GLN A 361 -3.44 21.24 8.23
C GLN A 361 -2.86 19.87 8.61
N GLY A 362 -3.69 19.03 9.22
CA GLY A 362 -3.39 17.64 9.52
C GLY A 362 -4.09 16.69 8.56
N LEU A 363 -3.41 15.61 8.19
CA LEU A 363 -3.99 14.50 7.44
C LEU A 363 -3.86 13.21 8.26
N PHE A 364 -4.98 12.64 8.68
CA PHE A 364 -5.02 11.36 9.36
C PHE A 364 -4.96 10.18 8.38
N PRO A 365 -4.60 8.96 8.83
CA PRO A 365 -4.45 7.78 7.95
C PRO A 365 -5.73 7.33 7.23
N ASP A 366 -6.89 7.74 7.74
CA ASP A 366 -8.22 7.51 7.19
C ASP A 366 -8.62 8.58 6.15
N ASN A 367 -7.66 9.37 5.65
CA ASN A 367 -7.86 10.52 4.78
C ASN A 367 -8.71 11.66 5.37
N ASN A 368 -8.95 11.67 6.68
CA ASN A 368 -9.62 12.79 7.32
C ASN A 368 -8.68 13.99 7.47
N VAL A 369 -9.06 15.11 6.86
CA VAL A 369 -8.33 16.38 6.95
C VAL A 369 -8.85 17.17 8.15
N VAL A 370 -7.92 17.68 8.97
CA VAL A 370 -8.23 18.43 10.19
C VAL A 370 -7.40 19.71 10.30
N ALA A 371 -7.87 20.66 11.11
CA ALA A 371 -7.12 21.86 11.46
C ALA A 371 -6.61 21.75 12.91
N ILE A 372 -5.29 21.72 13.09
CA ILE A 372 -4.63 21.56 14.38
C ILE A 372 -4.07 22.91 14.82
N LYS A 373 -4.69 23.52 15.83
CA LYS A 373 -4.26 24.79 16.41
C LYS A 373 -3.26 24.53 17.53
N LYS A 374 -2.07 25.11 17.40
CA LYS A 374 -1.01 25.14 18.41
C LYS A 374 -0.94 26.52 19.04
N SER A 375 -1.31 26.63 20.31
CA SER A 375 -1.30 27.90 21.06
C SER A 375 0.13 28.41 21.29
N LYS A 376 0.32 29.73 21.33
CA LYS A 376 1.66 30.34 21.51
C LYS A 376 2.18 30.27 22.95
N ARG A 377 1.31 30.40 23.95
CA ARG A 377 1.63 30.30 25.39
C ARG A 377 0.40 29.78 26.13
N VAL A 378 0.62 29.05 27.21
CA VAL A 378 -0.40 28.81 28.23
C VAL A 378 0.09 29.43 29.52
N ASP A 379 -0.70 30.36 30.06
CA ASP A 379 -0.52 30.85 31.42
C ASP A 379 -0.97 29.75 32.39
N PRO A 380 -0.09 29.22 33.26
CA PRO A 380 -0.47 28.22 34.25
C PRO A 380 -1.64 28.66 35.15
N ASN A 381 -1.85 29.98 35.32
CA ASN A 381 -2.95 30.51 36.12
C ASN A 381 -4.32 30.46 35.40
N GLN A 382 -4.35 30.07 34.13
CA GLN A 382 -5.56 30.05 33.29
C GLN A 382 -5.97 28.63 32.84
N ILE A 383 -5.38 27.57 33.42
CA ILE A 383 -5.68 26.18 33.06
C ILE A 383 -7.17 25.86 33.24
N ASP A 384 -7.81 26.33 34.31
CA ASP A 384 -9.24 26.13 34.53
C ASP A 384 -10.11 26.80 33.47
N GLN A 385 -9.70 27.98 33.01
CA GLN A 385 -10.37 28.70 31.93
C GLN A 385 -10.26 27.91 30.61
N PHE A 386 -9.08 27.37 30.30
CA PHE A 386 -8.85 26.52 29.13
C PHE A 386 -9.69 25.22 29.17
N ILE A 387 -9.75 24.54 30.32
CA ILE A 387 -10.57 23.32 30.47
C ILE A 387 -12.05 23.63 30.27
N ASN A 388 -12.54 24.69 30.92
CA ASN A 388 -13.92 25.13 30.73
C ASN A 388 -14.16 25.53 29.26
N GLU A 389 -13.15 26.08 28.60
CA GLU A 389 -13.19 26.40 27.18
C GLU A 389 -13.43 25.16 26.32
N VAL A 390 -12.60 24.13 26.48
CA VAL A 390 -12.72 22.87 25.74
C VAL A 390 -14.08 22.22 25.95
N ILE A 391 -14.59 22.24 27.20
CA ILE A 391 -15.88 21.65 27.54
C ILE A 391 -17.05 22.38 26.86
N VAL A 392 -17.03 23.71 26.82
CA VAL A 392 -18.12 24.47 26.19
C VAL A 392 -18.03 24.39 24.67
N LEU A 393 -16.83 24.50 24.09
CA LEU A 393 -16.64 24.34 22.64
C LEU A 393 -17.04 22.96 22.15
N SER A 394 -16.87 21.92 22.96
CA SER A 394 -17.33 20.57 22.61
C SER A 394 -18.85 20.40 22.66
N GLN A 395 -19.58 21.29 23.32
CA GLN A 395 -21.04 21.25 23.42
C GLN A 395 -21.72 22.05 22.31
N ILE A 396 -21.01 22.99 21.68
CA ILE A 396 -21.57 23.79 20.60
C ILE A 396 -21.63 22.94 19.34
N ASN A 397 -22.82 22.44 19.02
CA ASN A 397 -23.12 21.76 17.78
C ASN A 397 -24.05 22.63 16.92
N HIS A 398 -23.46 23.46 16.07
CA HIS A 398 -24.19 24.37 15.19
C HIS A 398 -23.54 24.41 13.80
N ARG A 399 -24.35 24.40 12.73
CA ARG A 399 -23.88 24.37 11.33
C ARG A 399 -22.88 25.48 10.98
N SER A 400 -23.04 26.64 11.59
CA SER A 400 -22.22 27.84 11.37
C SER A 400 -21.16 28.08 12.45
N VAL A 401 -20.78 27.04 13.21
CA VAL A 401 -19.62 27.06 14.12
C VAL A 401 -18.62 26.01 13.66
N VAL A 402 -17.32 26.33 13.67
CA VAL A 402 -16.27 25.34 13.42
C VAL A 402 -16.20 24.36 14.59
N ARG A 403 -16.48 23.09 14.31
CA ARG A 403 -16.57 22.04 15.33
C ARG A 403 -15.21 21.65 15.90
N LEU A 404 -15.13 21.61 17.23
CA LEU A 404 -14.00 21.02 17.95
C LEU A 404 -14.12 19.49 17.94
N LEU A 405 -13.10 18.81 17.41
CA LEU A 405 -13.02 17.35 17.34
C LEU A 405 -12.35 16.76 18.59
N GLY A 406 -11.40 17.48 19.17
CA GLY A 406 -10.65 17.00 20.31
C GLY A 406 -9.46 17.87 20.68
N CYS A 407 -8.62 17.36 21.58
CA CYS A 407 -7.42 18.05 22.03
C CYS A 407 -6.25 17.09 22.31
N CYS A 408 -5.04 17.63 22.36
CA CYS A 408 -3.85 16.95 22.86
C CYS A 408 -3.22 17.76 24.00
N LEU A 409 -3.01 17.12 25.14
CA LEU A 409 -2.47 17.74 26.35
C LEU A 409 -1.07 17.23 26.70
N GLU A 410 -0.48 16.35 25.87
CA GLU A 410 0.84 15.73 26.11
C GLU A 410 2.03 16.62 25.70
N THR A 411 1.78 17.84 25.24
CA THR A 411 2.75 18.79 24.70
C THR A 411 2.95 19.98 25.64
N GLU A 412 4.05 20.72 25.48
CA GLU A 412 4.35 21.90 26.30
C GLU A 412 3.21 22.95 26.30
N VAL A 413 2.55 23.11 25.16
CA VAL A 413 1.31 23.87 25.00
C VAL A 413 0.22 22.91 24.49
N PRO A 414 -1.03 22.98 25.00
CA PRO A 414 -2.16 22.22 24.48
C PRO A 414 -2.38 22.47 22.99
N LEU A 415 -2.84 21.43 22.31
CA LEU A 415 -3.23 21.47 20.91
C LEU A 415 -4.74 21.22 20.81
N LEU A 416 -5.43 22.00 19.98
CA LEU A 416 -6.84 21.83 19.69
C LEU A 416 -7.00 21.33 18.26
N VAL A 417 -7.89 20.35 18.06
CA VAL A 417 -8.14 19.72 16.76
C VAL A 417 -9.56 20.07 16.34
N TYR A 418 -9.67 20.76 15.20
CA TYR A 418 -10.93 21.20 14.61
C TYR A 418 -11.19 20.50 13.29
N GLU A 419 -12.45 20.52 12.84
CA GLU A 419 -12.75 20.21 11.45
C GLU A 419 -12.00 21.16 10.50
N PHE A 420 -11.59 20.66 9.34
CA PHE A 420 -10.97 21.47 8.30
C PHE A 420 -12.06 22.09 7.40
N ILE A 421 -11.88 23.37 7.04
CA ILE A 421 -12.82 24.12 6.21
C ILE A 421 -12.10 24.57 4.93
N ASP A 422 -12.59 24.13 3.77
CA ASP A 422 -11.82 24.14 2.52
C ASP A 422 -11.58 25.53 1.89
N ASN A 423 -12.57 26.43 1.87
CA ASN A 423 -12.44 27.72 1.15
C ASN A 423 -11.71 28.81 1.95
N GLY A 424 -11.19 28.46 3.13
CA GLY A 424 -10.42 29.38 3.99
C GLY A 424 -11.29 30.46 4.64
N THR A 425 -10.68 31.60 4.95
CA THR A 425 -11.34 32.70 5.69
C THR A 425 -12.10 33.65 4.76
N LEU A 426 -13.10 34.33 5.30
CA LEU A 426 -13.86 35.36 4.60
C LEU A 426 -12.93 36.47 4.11
N ALA A 427 -11.98 36.91 4.95
CA ALA A 427 -10.99 37.92 4.60
C ALA A 427 -10.24 37.61 3.30
N VAL A 428 -9.83 36.35 3.10
CA VAL A 428 -9.15 35.92 1.87
C VAL A 428 -10.10 35.94 0.66
N ASN A 429 -11.39 35.66 0.87
CA ASN A 429 -12.36 35.62 -0.21
C ASN A 429 -12.87 37.01 -0.63
N ILE A 430 -12.91 37.99 0.27
CA ILE A 430 -13.37 39.37 -0.05
C ILE A 430 -12.23 40.33 -0.43
N HIS A 431 -11.01 40.15 0.09
CA HIS A 431 -9.90 41.06 -0.18
C HIS A 431 -9.01 40.63 -1.35
N ASN A 432 -9.24 39.45 -1.92
CA ASN A 432 -8.53 38.97 -3.11
C ASN A 432 -9.45 39.12 -4.32
N GLU A 433 -9.09 39.98 -5.27
CA GLU A 433 -9.89 40.27 -6.47
C GLU A 433 -10.27 39.02 -7.29
N ALA A 434 -9.39 38.02 -7.34
CA ALA A 434 -9.67 36.79 -8.05
C ALA A 434 -10.74 35.93 -7.36
N LYS A 435 -10.87 36.02 -6.04
CA LYS A 435 -11.87 35.28 -5.25
C LYS A 435 -13.16 36.09 -5.03
N ALA A 436 -13.04 37.40 -4.87
CA ALA A 436 -14.16 38.31 -4.58
C ALA A 436 -15.24 38.27 -5.67
N ARG A 437 -14.85 38.01 -6.92
CA ARG A 437 -15.77 37.84 -8.06
C ARG A 437 -16.80 36.71 -7.90
N PHE A 438 -16.53 35.73 -7.03
CA PHE A 438 -17.44 34.61 -6.76
C PHE A 438 -18.40 34.90 -5.59
N LEU A 439 -18.25 36.05 -4.92
CA LEU A 439 -19.10 36.50 -3.83
C LEU A 439 -19.97 37.67 -4.30
N ASP A 440 -21.03 37.35 -5.04
CA ASP A 440 -22.07 38.30 -5.40
C ASP A 440 -22.83 38.81 -4.15
N TRP A 441 -23.73 39.76 -4.35
CA TRP A 441 -24.51 40.35 -3.27
C TRP A 441 -25.29 39.31 -2.45
N SER A 442 -25.94 38.36 -3.12
CA SER A 442 -26.75 37.33 -2.47
C SER A 442 -25.90 36.47 -1.55
N MET A 443 -24.71 36.07 -2.00
CA MET A 443 -23.78 35.27 -1.21
C MET A 443 -23.23 36.07 0.00
N ARG A 444 -22.89 37.35 -0.19
CA ARG A 444 -22.41 38.21 0.92
C ARG A 444 -23.49 38.42 1.98
N LEU A 445 -24.73 38.64 1.56
CA LEU A 445 -25.88 38.76 2.46
C LEU A 445 -26.17 37.45 3.20
N LYS A 446 -26.08 36.31 2.51
CA LYS A 446 -26.16 34.97 3.14
C LYS A 446 -25.09 34.81 4.22
N ILE A 447 -23.82 35.11 3.91
CA ILE A 447 -22.70 35.02 4.86
C ILE A 447 -22.94 35.91 6.08
N ALA A 448 -23.39 37.15 5.87
CA ALA A 448 -23.73 38.08 6.94
C ALA A 448 -24.85 37.52 7.85
N ALA A 449 -25.94 37.04 7.26
CA ALA A 449 -27.06 36.48 8.00
C ALA A 449 -26.66 35.23 8.81
N GLU A 450 -25.89 34.32 8.22
CA GLU A 450 -25.41 33.11 8.90
C GLU A 450 -24.46 33.43 10.06
N ALA A 451 -23.52 34.36 9.87
CA ALA A 451 -22.61 34.82 10.91
C ALA A 451 -23.35 35.57 12.04
N ALA A 452 -24.29 36.45 11.70
CA ALA A 452 -25.11 37.15 12.70
C ALA A 452 -25.99 36.16 13.49
N GLY A 453 -26.60 35.19 12.80
CA GLY A 453 -27.47 34.18 13.41
C GLY A 453 -26.74 33.34 14.46
N VAL A 454 -25.52 32.90 14.16
CA VAL A 454 -24.72 32.13 15.13
C VAL A 454 -24.21 32.99 16.29
N LEU A 455 -23.82 34.25 16.03
CA LEU A 455 -23.44 35.17 17.10
C LEU A 455 -24.62 35.48 18.02
N SER A 456 -25.83 35.63 17.48
CA SER A 456 -27.06 35.72 18.26
C SER A 456 -27.31 34.46 19.08
N TYR A 457 -27.17 33.27 18.48
CA TYR A 457 -27.34 31.98 19.17
C TYR A 457 -26.40 31.88 20.38
N LEU A 458 -25.13 32.24 20.22
CA LEU A 458 -24.14 32.21 21.31
C LEU A 458 -24.47 33.18 22.45
N HIS A 459 -25.11 34.32 22.13
CA HIS A 459 -25.54 35.31 23.12
C HIS A 459 -26.82 34.89 23.86
N SER A 460 -27.76 34.18 23.20
CA SER A 460 -29.11 33.95 23.75
C SER A 460 -29.43 32.51 24.15
N ALA A 461 -28.85 31.50 23.51
CA ALA A 461 -29.30 30.11 23.61
C ALA A 461 -28.38 29.21 24.45
N ALA A 462 -27.16 29.68 24.78
CA ALA A 462 -26.27 28.96 25.69
C ALA A 462 -26.71 29.19 27.15
N SER A 463 -26.61 28.16 28.01
CA SER A 463 -26.97 28.25 29.45
C SER A 463 -26.21 29.35 30.20
N THR A 464 -25.07 29.77 29.65
CA THR A 464 -24.26 30.92 30.03
C THR A 464 -23.92 31.67 28.74
N PRO A 465 -24.27 32.96 28.58
CA PRO A 465 -23.98 33.71 27.36
C PRO A 465 -22.49 33.67 26.99
N ILE A 466 -22.20 33.35 25.73
CA ILE A 466 -20.84 33.24 25.19
C ILE A 466 -20.54 34.46 24.32
N ILE A 467 -19.63 35.33 24.77
CA ILE A 467 -19.16 36.46 23.96
C ILE A 467 -17.83 36.09 23.29
N HIS A 468 -17.80 36.20 21.97
CA HIS A 468 -16.65 35.84 21.12
C HIS A 468 -15.46 36.80 21.28
N ARG A 469 -15.72 38.12 21.31
CA ARG A 469 -14.74 39.22 21.49
C ARG A 469 -13.70 39.44 20.38
N ASP A 470 -13.47 38.46 19.51
CA ASP A 470 -12.60 38.63 18.34
C ASP A 470 -13.36 38.33 17.03
N VAL A 471 -14.53 38.96 16.85
CA VAL A 471 -15.28 38.82 15.60
C VAL A 471 -14.57 39.63 14.50
N LYS A 472 -14.14 38.97 13.43
CA LYS A 472 -13.47 39.57 12.27
C LYS A 472 -13.59 38.65 11.06
N SER A 473 -13.32 39.17 9.86
CA SER A 473 -13.39 38.39 8.63
C SER A 473 -12.35 37.25 8.56
N ASP A 474 -11.24 37.31 9.30
CA ASP A 474 -10.30 36.19 9.43
C ASP A 474 -10.84 35.01 10.27
N ASN A 475 -11.79 35.26 11.16
CA ASN A 475 -12.36 34.24 12.05
C ASN A 475 -13.68 33.67 11.53
N ILE A 476 -14.17 34.14 10.39
CA ILE A 476 -15.31 33.56 9.66
C ILE A 476 -14.73 32.76 8.50
N LEU A 477 -14.95 31.44 8.47
CA LEU A 477 -14.51 30.56 7.39
C LEU A 477 -15.68 30.21 6.48
N LEU A 478 -15.37 29.84 5.25
CA LEU A 478 -16.33 29.43 4.24
C LEU A 478 -16.10 27.96 3.89
N ASP A 479 -17.13 27.13 3.99
CA ASP A 479 -17.06 25.75 3.51
C ASP A 479 -17.23 25.67 1.99
N ARG A 480 -17.23 24.45 1.44
CA ARG A 480 -17.38 24.19 -0.01
C ARG A 480 -18.64 24.79 -0.61
N SER A 481 -19.70 24.95 0.19
CA SER A 481 -20.99 25.53 -0.21
C SER A 481 -21.09 27.03 0.06
N PHE A 482 -19.97 27.67 0.43
CA PHE A 482 -19.90 29.06 0.90
C PHE A 482 -20.83 29.32 2.09
N THR A 483 -21.08 28.30 2.92
CA THR A 483 -21.74 28.48 4.20
C THR A 483 -20.73 29.03 5.21
N ALA A 484 -21.12 30.06 5.93
CA ALA A 484 -20.27 30.74 6.89
C ALA A 484 -20.17 29.94 8.20
N LYS A 485 -18.94 29.74 8.67
CA LYS A 485 -18.62 29.12 9.96
C LYS A 485 -17.72 30.01 10.81
N VAL A 486 -18.20 30.40 11.98
CA VAL A 486 -17.42 31.20 12.95
C VAL A 486 -16.44 30.28 13.70
N SER A 487 -15.22 30.77 13.85
CA SER A 487 -14.07 30.06 14.43
C SER A 487 -13.28 30.94 15.39
N ASP A 488 -12.25 30.36 15.98
CA ASP A 488 -11.30 31.03 16.87
C ASP A 488 -11.95 31.72 18.06
N PHE A 489 -12.60 30.92 18.88
CA PHE A 489 -13.19 31.37 20.11
C PHE A 489 -12.16 31.79 21.16
N GLY A 490 -10.83 31.62 20.98
CA GLY A 490 -9.82 31.70 22.05
C GLY A 490 -9.71 33.00 22.88
N ALA A 491 -10.49 34.04 22.57
CA ALA A 491 -10.68 35.26 23.36
C ALA A 491 -11.97 35.28 24.21
N TRP A 492 -12.75 34.20 24.20
CA TRP A 492 -14.07 34.14 24.79
C TRP A 492 -14.05 34.03 26.32
N ARG A 493 -15.12 34.52 26.97
CA ARG A 493 -15.31 34.40 28.42
C ARG A 493 -16.77 34.09 28.76
N LEU A 494 -16.96 33.23 29.76
CA LEU A 494 -18.23 33.06 30.46
C LEU A 494 -18.50 34.30 31.31
N ILE A 495 -19.69 34.87 31.20
CA ILE A 495 -20.19 35.86 32.16
C ILE A 495 -20.93 35.09 33.26
N PRO A 496 -20.46 35.12 34.52
CA PRO A 496 -21.26 34.67 35.64
C PRO A 496 -22.51 35.55 35.74
N LEU A 497 -23.68 34.96 35.95
CA LEU A 497 -24.99 35.64 35.99
C LEU A 497 -25.05 36.84 36.98
N ASP A 498 -24.11 36.92 37.93
CA ASP A 498 -24.15 37.86 39.06
C ASP A 498 -23.16 39.05 38.98
N GLN A 499 -22.42 39.26 37.89
CA GLN A 499 -21.47 40.39 37.77
C GLN A 499 -21.52 41.09 36.40
N THR A 500 -22.05 42.32 36.38
CA THR A 500 -22.21 43.16 35.16
C THR A 500 -20.99 44.02 34.81
N GLN A 501 -19.91 43.98 35.58
CA GLN A 501 -18.67 44.71 35.27
C GLN A 501 -17.43 43.84 35.50
N LEU A 502 -16.87 43.31 34.42
CA LEU A 502 -15.61 42.57 34.43
C LEU A 502 -14.49 43.48 33.95
N SER A 503 -13.68 44.03 34.88
CA SER A 503 -12.42 44.71 34.56
C SER A 503 -11.43 43.68 34.02
N THR A 504 -11.31 43.57 32.70
CA THR A 504 -10.41 42.60 32.06
C THR A 504 -9.47 43.26 31.05
N MET A 505 -8.25 42.72 30.92
CA MET A 505 -7.24 43.22 29.97
C MET A 505 -7.81 43.39 28.56
N VAL A 506 -7.37 44.46 27.90
CA VAL A 506 -7.80 44.83 26.55
C VAL A 506 -7.43 43.70 25.56
N GLN A 507 -8.42 43.04 24.95
CA GLN A 507 -8.24 41.95 23.98
C GLN A 507 -9.14 42.18 22.75
N GLY A 508 -8.55 42.12 21.55
CA GLY A 508 -9.24 42.25 20.26
C GLY A 508 -8.28 42.67 19.15
N THR A 509 -8.75 42.68 17.90
CA THR A 509 -7.94 43.03 16.72
C THR A 509 -8.12 44.53 16.38
N PHE A 510 -7.02 45.27 16.20
CA PHE A 510 -7.06 46.68 15.75
C PHE A 510 -7.88 46.83 14.46
N GLY A 511 -8.74 47.84 14.40
CA GLY A 511 -9.74 48.01 13.35
C GLY A 511 -11.12 47.44 13.69
N TYR A 512 -11.20 46.43 14.57
CA TYR A 512 -12.46 45.81 15.03
C TYR A 512 -12.75 46.07 16.51
N LEU A 513 -11.85 46.74 17.23
CA LEU A 513 -11.95 47.01 18.65
C LEU A 513 -13.12 47.96 18.96
N ASP A 514 -14.03 47.49 19.80
CA ASP A 514 -15.15 48.26 20.33
C ASP A 514 -14.67 49.41 21.23
N PRO A 515 -15.06 50.68 20.95
CA PRO A 515 -14.71 51.85 21.76
C PRO A 515 -15.18 51.78 23.23
N GLU A 516 -16.32 51.14 23.51
CA GLU A 516 -16.89 51.02 24.88
C GLU A 516 -16.60 49.68 25.55
N TYR A 517 -15.81 48.84 24.90
CA TYR A 517 -15.44 47.50 25.36
C TYR A 517 -16.63 46.51 25.40
N MET A 518 -16.41 45.33 24.80
CA MET A 518 -17.16 44.07 25.01
C MET A 518 -18.47 43.81 24.23
N GLN A 519 -18.72 44.41 23.07
CA GLN A 519 -19.84 43.99 22.22
C GLN A 519 -19.42 43.43 20.86
N ASN A 520 -19.80 42.17 20.57
CA ASN A 520 -19.65 41.56 19.24
C ASN A 520 -20.33 42.39 18.13
N VAL A 521 -21.31 43.22 18.49
CA VAL A 521 -22.09 44.05 17.56
C VAL A 521 -21.19 45.03 16.81
N TYR A 522 -20.30 45.75 17.49
CA TYR A 522 -19.40 46.71 16.84
C TYR A 522 -18.48 46.02 15.85
N SER A 523 -17.78 44.98 16.30
CA SER A 523 -16.85 44.22 15.46
C SER A 523 -17.56 43.54 14.28
N PHE A 524 -18.81 43.09 14.47
CA PHE A 524 -19.63 42.58 13.38
C PHE A 524 -20.07 43.68 12.41
N GLY A 525 -20.36 44.89 12.91
CA GLY A 525 -20.58 46.08 12.07
C GLY A 525 -19.41 46.35 11.14
N VAL A 526 -18.16 46.22 11.63
CA VAL A 526 -16.97 46.31 10.78
C VAL A 526 -16.96 45.22 9.70
N VAL A 527 -17.30 43.98 10.05
CA VAL A 527 -17.42 42.88 9.06
C VAL A 527 -18.48 43.18 7.99
N LEU A 528 -19.62 43.77 8.36
CA LEU A 528 -20.63 44.22 7.38
C LEU A 528 -20.05 45.26 6.42
N VAL A 529 -19.28 46.21 6.92
CA VAL A 529 -18.61 47.21 6.08
C VAL A 529 -17.56 46.55 5.17
N GLU A 530 -16.80 45.57 5.64
CA GLU A 530 -15.87 44.81 4.78
C GLU A 530 -16.62 44.06 3.66
N LEU A 531 -17.77 43.46 3.97
CA LEU A 531 -18.63 42.79 2.98
C LEU A 531 -19.21 43.76 1.95
N LEU A 532 -19.56 44.98 2.35
CA LEU A 532 -20.09 46.01 1.45
C LEU A 532 -19.02 46.60 0.53
N THR A 533 -17.80 46.78 1.04
CA THR A 533 -16.76 47.57 0.36
C THR A 533 -15.65 46.73 -0.26
N GLY A 534 -15.48 45.47 0.15
CA GLY A 534 -14.34 44.64 -0.24
C GLY A 534 -12.99 45.17 0.27
N ARG A 535 -13.00 46.11 1.24
CA ARG A 535 -11.82 46.77 1.79
C ARG A 535 -11.46 46.18 3.15
N LYS A 536 -10.16 46.11 3.45
CA LYS A 536 -9.65 45.72 4.78
C LYS A 536 -10.08 46.71 5.86
N ALA A 537 -10.44 46.20 7.04
CA ALA A 537 -10.81 47.02 8.20
C ALA A 537 -9.74 48.05 8.64
N LEU A 538 -8.45 47.70 8.51
CA LEU A 538 -7.33 48.59 8.78
C LEU A 538 -6.27 48.46 7.67
N SER A 539 -5.86 49.57 7.08
CA SER A 539 -4.84 49.59 6.02
C SER A 539 -3.94 50.82 6.14
N PHE A 540 -2.67 50.62 6.48
CA PHE A 540 -1.69 51.70 6.63
C PHE A 540 -1.21 52.28 5.28
N ASP A 541 -1.50 51.59 4.17
CA ASP A 541 -1.17 52.06 2.81
C ASP A 541 -2.10 53.19 2.32
N ARG A 542 -3.13 53.54 3.10
CA ARG A 542 -4.13 54.56 2.76
C ARG A 542 -3.88 55.89 3.49
N PRO A 543 -4.44 57.01 2.97
CA PRO A 543 -4.49 58.28 3.70
C PRO A 543 -5.00 58.12 5.13
N GLU A 544 -4.51 58.94 6.06
CA GLU A 544 -4.75 58.81 7.50
C GLU A 544 -6.25 58.73 7.86
N ASP A 545 -7.07 59.49 7.16
CA ASP A 545 -8.53 59.54 7.27
C ASP A 545 -9.25 58.30 6.70
N GLU A 546 -8.58 57.52 5.85
CA GLU A 546 -9.07 56.29 5.25
C GLU A 546 -8.50 55.00 5.89
N GLN A 547 -7.57 55.12 6.83
CA GLN A 547 -6.90 53.95 7.42
C GLN A 547 -7.88 53.06 8.18
N ASN A 548 -8.77 53.65 8.97
CA ASN A 548 -9.83 52.94 9.68
C ASN A 548 -11.10 52.90 8.83
N LEU A 549 -11.45 51.71 8.34
CA LEU A 549 -12.56 51.53 7.42
C LEU A 549 -13.91 51.94 8.02
N ALA A 550 -14.14 51.66 9.30
CA ALA A 550 -15.40 52.00 9.95
C ALA A 550 -15.62 53.52 9.99
N ASN A 551 -14.60 54.29 10.39
CA ASN A 551 -14.66 55.75 10.42
C ASN A 551 -14.82 56.33 9.01
N PHE A 552 -14.06 55.80 8.04
CA PHE A 552 -14.17 56.22 6.64
C PHE A 552 -15.57 55.98 6.08
N PHE A 553 -16.12 54.78 6.29
CA PHE A 553 -17.46 54.43 5.83
C PHE A 553 -18.55 55.30 6.46
N LEU A 554 -18.47 55.56 7.77
CA LEU A 554 -19.39 56.47 8.45
C LEU A 554 -19.30 57.91 7.91
N SER A 555 -18.10 58.37 7.51
CA SER A 555 -17.91 59.67 6.84
C SER A 555 -18.59 59.69 5.48
N MET A 556 -18.41 58.65 4.66
CA MET A 556 -19.04 58.53 3.34
C MET A 556 -20.57 58.49 3.42
N LEU A 557 -21.12 57.79 4.42
CA LEU A 557 -22.57 57.77 4.68
C LEU A 557 -23.12 59.17 5.03
N ARG A 558 -22.40 59.95 5.85
CA ARG A 558 -22.80 61.33 6.20
C ARG A 558 -22.80 62.28 5.00
N GLN A 559 -21.97 61.99 4.00
CA GLN A 559 -21.88 62.77 2.76
C GLN A 559 -22.83 62.24 1.67
N GLU A 560 -23.66 61.23 1.97
CA GLU A 560 -24.55 60.56 1.02
C GLU A 560 -23.83 59.89 -0.17
N LEU A 561 -22.56 59.51 0.01
CA LEU A 561 -21.70 58.94 -1.03
C LEU A 561 -21.57 57.40 -0.93
N LEU A 562 -22.60 56.71 -0.41
CA LEU A 562 -22.57 55.25 -0.19
C LEU A 562 -22.12 54.46 -1.42
N PHE A 563 -22.74 54.71 -2.58
CA PHE A 563 -22.47 53.93 -3.79
C PHE A 563 -21.06 54.13 -4.36
N GLN A 564 -20.32 55.16 -3.92
CA GLN A 564 -18.93 55.36 -4.34
C GLN A 564 -17.93 54.48 -3.58
N VAL A 565 -18.31 53.96 -2.41
CA VAL A 565 -17.41 53.14 -1.56
C VAL A 565 -17.69 51.64 -1.67
N LEU A 566 -18.82 51.25 -2.27
CA LEU A 566 -19.20 49.86 -2.45
C LEU A 566 -18.27 49.10 -3.39
N ASP A 567 -18.19 47.79 -3.19
CA ASP A 567 -17.52 46.88 -4.10
C ASP A 567 -18.28 46.81 -5.44
N VAL A 568 -17.56 46.95 -6.55
CA VAL A 568 -18.13 46.94 -7.90
C VAL A 568 -18.84 45.61 -8.19
N ASN A 569 -18.43 44.51 -7.54
CA ASN A 569 -19.00 43.18 -7.75
C ASN A 569 -20.38 42.98 -7.09
N ILE A 570 -20.83 43.89 -6.22
CA ILE A 570 -22.11 43.75 -5.51
C ILE A 570 -23.19 44.72 -6.00
N VAL A 571 -22.84 45.75 -6.77
CA VAL A 571 -23.80 46.77 -7.21
C VAL A 571 -24.54 46.29 -8.45
N GLY A 572 -25.86 46.14 -8.35
CA GLY A 572 -26.76 45.84 -9.47
C GLY A 572 -28.06 46.63 -9.37
N GLU A 573 -28.80 46.77 -10.48
CA GLU A 573 -30.02 47.61 -10.51
C GLU A 573 -31.12 47.11 -9.55
N GLY A 574 -31.18 45.80 -9.27
CA GLY A 574 -32.22 45.19 -8.42
C GLY A 574 -31.93 45.12 -6.91
N ASN A 575 -30.74 45.52 -6.44
CA ASN A 575 -30.34 45.30 -5.03
C ASN A 575 -29.96 46.55 -4.24
N MET A 576 -30.10 47.74 -4.82
CA MET A 576 -29.71 49.02 -4.19
C MET A 576 -30.44 49.29 -2.86
N GLU A 577 -31.73 48.96 -2.77
CA GLU A 577 -32.51 49.16 -1.54
C GLU A 577 -31.99 48.27 -0.41
N GLN A 578 -31.76 46.99 -0.69
CA GLN A 578 -31.19 46.05 0.28
C GLN A 578 -29.80 46.47 0.74
N ILE A 579 -28.94 46.90 -0.18
CA ILE A 579 -27.60 47.41 0.14
C ILE A 579 -27.69 48.62 1.05
N THR A 580 -28.62 49.55 0.78
CA THR A 580 -28.83 50.74 1.60
C THR A 580 -29.27 50.35 3.01
N GLU A 581 -30.14 49.36 3.14
CA GLU A 581 -30.61 48.90 4.46
C GLU A 581 -29.51 48.18 5.24
N VAL A 582 -28.70 47.33 4.59
CA VAL A 582 -27.52 46.72 5.24
C VAL A 582 -26.49 47.78 5.64
N ALA A 583 -26.30 48.84 4.83
CA ALA A 583 -25.41 49.94 5.16
C ALA A 583 -25.89 50.74 6.39
N ARG A 584 -27.21 50.98 6.51
CA ARG A 584 -27.81 51.59 7.71
C ARG A 584 -27.66 50.69 8.93
N LEU A 585 -27.88 49.38 8.78
CA LEU A 585 -27.66 48.43 9.88
C LEU A 585 -26.20 48.41 10.34
N ALA A 586 -25.25 48.45 9.39
CA ALA A 586 -23.83 48.57 9.71
C ALA A 586 -23.53 49.88 10.46
N GLN A 587 -24.13 51.00 10.04
CA GLN A 587 -24.01 52.29 10.74
C GLN A 587 -24.50 52.20 12.19
N LEU A 588 -25.67 51.59 12.44
CA LEU A 588 -26.22 51.39 13.78
C LEU A 588 -25.30 50.51 14.65
N CYS A 589 -24.71 49.46 14.07
CA CYS A 589 -23.76 48.60 14.77
C CYS A 589 -22.48 49.34 15.20
N LEU A 590 -22.07 50.37 14.45
CA LEU A 590 -20.84 51.12 14.62
C LEU A 590 -20.98 52.38 15.51
N HIS A 591 -22.12 52.58 16.16
CA HIS A 591 -22.27 53.67 17.14
C HIS A 591 -21.22 53.58 18.26
N VAL A 592 -20.70 54.72 18.71
CA VAL A 592 -19.67 54.76 19.76
C VAL A 592 -20.22 54.21 21.06
N LYS A 593 -21.45 54.60 21.42
CA LYS A 593 -22.15 54.12 22.60
C LYS A 593 -22.81 52.77 22.35
N GLY A 594 -22.59 51.80 23.23
CA GLY A 594 -23.16 50.46 23.15
C GLY A 594 -24.66 50.41 23.37
N GLU A 595 -25.22 51.36 24.14
CA GLU A 595 -26.68 51.51 24.37
C GLU A 595 -27.45 51.89 23.09
N ASP A 596 -26.78 52.58 22.16
CA ASP A 596 -27.34 53.02 20.88
C ASP A 596 -27.23 51.95 19.78
N ARG A 597 -26.63 50.79 20.10
CA ARG A 597 -26.43 49.68 19.15
C ARG A 597 -27.57 48.66 19.27
N PRO A 598 -27.98 48.04 18.16
CA PRO A 598 -28.93 46.94 18.20
C PRO A 598 -28.31 45.71 18.89
N SER A 599 -29.15 44.86 19.48
CA SER A 599 -28.72 43.53 19.93
C SER A 599 -28.35 42.64 18.73
N MET A 600 -27.44 41.67 18.92
CA MET A 600 -27.11 40.71 17.85
C MET A 600 -28.34 39.94 17.34
N LYS A 601 -29.37 39.78 18.17
CA LYS A 601 -30.65 39.19 17.77
C LYS A 601 -31.38 40.07 16.76
N GLN A 602 -31.45 41.38 16.99
CA GLN A 602 -32.05 42.33 16.04
C GLN A 602 -31.28 42.34 14.72
N VAL A 603 -29.94 42.44 14.79
CA VAL A 603 -29.06 42.38 13.60
C VAL A 603 -29.31 41.10 12.78
N ALA A 604 -29.36 39.94 13.44
CA ALA A 604 -29.63 38.67 12.77
C ALA A 604 -31.03 38.62 12.14
N MET A 605 -32.06 39.14 12.82
CA MET A 605 -33.43 39.18 12.29
C MET A 605 -33.55 40.09 11.06
N GLU A 606 -32.93 41.27 11.09
CA GLU A 606 -32.96 42.21 9.96
C GLU A 606 -32.24 41.65 8.73
N LEU A 607 -31.04 41.09 8.90
CA LEU A 607 -30.29 40.47 7.80
C LEU A 607 -31.03 39.26 7.21
N GLU A 608 -31.65 38.43 8.05
CA GLU A 608 -32.44 37.29 7.59
C GLU A 608 -33.73 37.72 6.88
N GLY A 609 -34.35 38.82 7.31
CA GLY A 609 -35.49 39.43 6.64
C GLY A 609 -35.12 39.90 5.23
N LEU A 610 -34.04 40.67 5.12
CA LEU A 610 -33.51 41.15 3.82
C LEU A 610 -33.16 39.98 2.90
N ARG A 611 -32.60 38.90 3.44
CA ARG A 611 -32.27 37.69 2.68
C ARG A 611 -33.51 37.01 2.10
N LYS A 612 -34.62 36.90 2.84
CA LYS A 612 -35.84 36.22 2.39
C LYS A 612 -36.58 36.97 1.27
N HIS A 613 -36.50 38.29 1.24
CA HIS A 613 -37.08 39.10 0.15
C HIS A 613 -36.47 38.75 -1.23
N LEU A 614 -35.23 38.27 -1.27
CA LEU A 614 -34.52 37.84 -2.48
C LEU A 614 -35.10 36.54 -3.09
N TRP A 615 -35.58 35.62 -2.24
CA TRP A 615 -36.09 34.30 -2.69
C TRP A 615 -37.44 34.45 -3.39
N VAL A 616 -38.30 35.34 -2.86
CA VAL A 616 -39.62 35.63 -3.43
C VAL A 616 -39.52 36.28 -4.82
N GLN A 617 -38.53 37.13 -5.06
CA GLN A 617 -38.29 37.72 -6.38
C GLN A 617 -37.68 36.72 -7.38
N THR A 618 -36.90 35.74 -6.90
CA THR A 618 -36.27 34.74 -7.76
C THR A 618 -37.31 33.70 -8.24
N GLU A 619 -38.26 33.28 -7.40
CA GLU A 619 -39.33 32.35 -7.81
C GLU A 619 -40.26 32.94 -8.88
N GLN A 620 -40.58 34.24 -8.81
CA GLN A 620 -41.37 34.92 -9.86
C GLN A 620 -40.66 34.94 -11.22
N SER A 621 -39.32 34.98 -11.25
CA SER A 621 -38.53 34.96 -12.50
C SER A 621 -38.43 33.58 -13.14
N VAL A 622 -38.61 32.50 -12.36
CA VAL A 622 -38.58 31.11 -12.86
C VAL A 622 -39.91 30.73 -13.50
N GLU A 623 -41.04 31.18 -12.93
CA GLU A 623 -42.38 30.96 -13.53
C GLU A 623 -42.54 31.67 -14.90
N GLU A 624 -41.95 32.86 -15.09
CA GLU A 624 -41.96 33.53 -16.40
C GLU A 624 -41.13 32.76 -17.44
N MET A 625 -40.05 32.09 -17.04
CA MET A 625 -39.16 31.33 -17.93
C MET A 625 -39.73 29.93 -18.29
N GLU A 626 -40.51 29.31 -17.41
CA GLU A 626 -41.22 28.04 -17.68
C GLU A 626 -42.42 28.21 -18.63
N SER A 627 -42.97 29.42 -18.77
CA SER A 627 -44.07 29.70 -19.70
C SER A 627 -43.69 29.67 -21.20
N LEU A 628 -42.39 29.63 -21.53
CA LEU A 628 -41.88 29.76 -22.90
C LEU A 628 -41.33 28.47 -23.54
N ILE A 629 -41.30 27.34 -22.82
CA ILE A 629 -40.62 26.11 -23.30
C ILE A 629 -41.54 24.87 -23.35
N GLY A 630 -42.83 25.01 -23.03
CA GLY A 630 -43.76 23.88 -22.92
C GLY A 630 -44.58 23.53 -24.17
N GLU A 631 -43.98 23.29 -25.34
CA GLU A 631 -44.67 22.53 -26.42
C GLU A 631 -43.75 21.49 -27.07
N GLY A 632 -44.09 20.21 -26.85
CA GLY A 632 -43.77 19.09 -27.74
C GLY A 632 -42.62 18.18 -27.30
N PHE A 633 -42.94 17.04 -26.66
CA PHE A 633 -42.92 15.74 -27.34
C PHE A 633 -43.39 14.64 -26.38
N ASP A 634 -44.40 13.90 -26.82
CA ASP A 634 -45.11 12.84 -26.11
C ASP A 634 -44.76 11.47 -26.72
N GLY A 635 -44.64 10.46 -25.85
CA GLY A 635 -44.83 9.03 -26.13
C GLY A 635 -43.61 8.17 -26.50
N LEU A 636 -43.51 6.89 -26.15
CA LEU A 636 -44.40 5.94 -25.45
C LEU A 636 -43.61 4.63 -25.10
N GLU A 637 -43.87 4.06 -23.91
CA GLU A 637 -44.09 2.62 -23.54
C GLU A 637 -43.17 1.47 -24.01
N TYR A 638 -43.07 0.28 -23.38
CA TYR A 638 -43.26 -0.33 -22.03
C TYR A 638 -42.77 -1.80 -22.21
N GLY A 639 -42.34 -2.51 -21.16
CA GLY A 639 -42.05 -3.95 -21.27
C GLY A 639 -41.53 -4.63 -20.01
N ASP A 640 -42.41 -5.38 -19.35
CA ASP A 640 -42.33 -6.07 -18.06
C ASP A 640 -41.19 -7.10 -17.85
N GLY A 641 -40.86 -7.32 -16.56
CA GLY A 641 -40.76 -8.69 -16.02
C GLY A 641 -39.54 -9.05 -15.16
N ASN A 642 -39.71 -9.01 -13.83
CA ASN A 642 -39.20 -9.90 -12.75
C ASN A 642 -38.17 -11.01 -13.13
N SER A 643 -37.15 -11.37 -12.35
CA SER A 643 -36.91 -11.26 -10.90
C SER A 643 -35.48 -11.71 -10.53
N THR A 644 -34.94 -11.07 -9.48
CA THR A 644 -34.04 -11.61 -8.43
C THR A 644 -32.70 -12.26 -8.79
N GLY A 645 -31.63 -11.64 -8.29
CA GLY A 645 -30.34 -12.29 -8.03
C GLY A 645 -29.32 -11.30 -7.48
N ALA A 646 -28.95 -11.47 -6.21
CA ALA A 646 -27.90 -10.74 -5.49
C ALA A 646 -26.61 -10.63 -6.32
N GLY A 647 -25.95 -9.48 -6.44
CA GLY A 647 -25.25 -8.78 -5.36
C GLY A 647 -23.84 -9.35 -5.22
N TYR A 648 -22.81 -8.63 -5.68
CA TYR A 648 -21.52 -8.39 -5.03
C TYR A 648 -20.61 -7.48 -5.89
N ASP A 649 -19.74 -6.75 -5.18
CA ASP A 649 -19.08 -5.49 -5.52
C ASP A 649 -18.16 -5.46 -6.75
N SER A 650 -18.20 -4.30 -7.39
CA SER A 650 -17.33 -3.84 -8.47
C SER A 650 -15.93 -3.45 -7.96
N VAL A 651 -14.99 -4.33 -8.28
CA VAL A 651 -13.68 -4.12 -8.94
C VAL A 651 -13.16 -2.68 -9.10
N TRP A 652 -11.96 -2.54 -8.56
CA TRP A 652 -10.82 -1.67 -8.90
C TRP A 652 -10.79 -1.04 -10.30
N ASP A 653 -10.62 0.28 -10.33
CA ASP A 653 -10.13 1.04 -11.48
C ASP A 653 -8.73 0.56 -11.88
N HIS A 654 -8.66 -0.18 -12.99
CA HIS A 654 -7.44 -0.32 -13.77
C HIS A 654 -7.67 0.26 -15.16
N VAL A 655 -6.77 1.19 -15.51
CA VAL A 655 -6.63 1.85 -16.80
C VAL A 655 -6.53 0.79 -17.92
N ILE A 656 -7.50 0.79 -18.84
CA ILE A 656 -7.49 -0.02 -20.06
C ILE A 656 -6.97 0.85 -21.21
N LEU A 657 -5.87 0.40 -21.83
CA LEU A 657 -5.43 0.86 -23.14
C LEU A 657 -6.25 0.15 -24.24
N PRO A 658 -6.59 0.82 -25.35
CA PRO A 658 -7.47 0.25 -26.36
C PRO A 658 -6.70 -0.77 -27.21
N ILE A 659 -7.05 -2.05 -27.10
CA ILE A 659 -6.67 -3.06 -28.09
C ILE A 659 -7.96 -3.68 -28.61
N SER A 660 -8.23 -3.40 -29.89
CA SER A 660 -9.27 -4.01 -30.70
C SER A 660 -8.94 -5.48 -30.97
N GLY A 661 -9.79 -6.40 -30.51
CA GLY A 661 -9.76 -7.81 -30.89
C GLY A 661 -11.19 -8.33 -31.06
N ARG A 662 -11.56 -8.65 -32.31
CA ARG A 662 -12.83 -9.26 -32.68
C ARG A 662 -12.79 -10.76 -32.41
N ARG A 663 -13.90 -11.25 -31.83
CA ARG A 663 -14.40 -12.63 -31.66
C ARG A 663 -13.62 -13.55 -30.74
#